data_AF-A0A2J7TGF3-F1
#
_entry.id   AF-A0A2J7TGF3-F1
#
_cell.length_a   1.000
_cell.length_b   1.000
_cell.length_c   1.000
_cell.angle_alpha   90.00
_cell.angle_beta   90.00
_cell.angle_gamma   90.00
#
_symmetry.space_group_name_H-M   'P 1'
#
loop_
_entity.id
_entity.type
_entity.pdbx_description
1 polymer ?
#
loop_
_entity_poly.entity_id
_entity_poly.type
_entity_poly.pdbx_seq_one_letter_code
_entity_poly.pdbx_strand_id
1 'polypeptide(L)'
;MGGNEARADETEAARRCEDGRALTLALELFRAGRLRAAEDAYTQILARDPGQSVCLHHLGLIAHYRGAHDDAAGLVSRAIAAKPDYVEALSNLGAIFRALGRSEEAVAATRRAIAIRPDFAQAYSNLGNALEDQGFLTESLEAYARAVALNPGFVEAATNVANVLRKLGRPRDALAACEEIIAARPDAADPYFSLGNILKELHQPARAIEAYHRAVALRPQFAEVYLNLGNALQGQGAFKEAIEAYEEALAQRPTMAQAHANMGAALERLGQLGAAIDSYRRAIELDPELIAVRVWLHHKRRSICDWDAIEAEEAELLSLLDGRGGAPNPFAVLSMAATPSLQLTVARAAARELRVGPMDFGPRAARHPEGKLRVGYVSSDFCRHATALLVVQLFELHDRTRFEIIAYSHGPDDRSEIGARMRKAFDRFVDINAMSDEEAARRIHADGVDILIEMKGFTSGARLGIAARRPAPVQASFLGFPGATGADFIDYVIADPVVLPFQEEASFSERIVHLPHCYQPNDASRRIADLTPTRAQCGLPEQGFIFCSFNNSYKLTPAFFDIWMRLLSAAPGSVLWLLGANDLFSNNLRGEAARRGVDPDRLVFAPKLPSPEHLARHRLADLFLDTLPYNAHTTASDALWAGLPVLTCLGATFAGRVAGSLLHAVGLPELVTTSPAAYESLALKLACGDPALLQDFRHRLLGGKSASPLFDTPRYARNFEAALMQMWRLHEAGEPPRAFAVADAPAPAAEPATIERVPYTSCPLCGGHDIPLALGADCTKHALYQKALPPAMNWRECGDCGHVFTEGWFGAAAAEVVFAKTHPNQTVGHDMERQRPVSGRIVERVARRVGGGDWLDVGFGNGSLLFAAEEWGFRPVGLDLRKENVATLKALGYEAHCLSIEALDHPQRYDVISMADVLEHLPFPREGLAAARALLRPGGALFLSMPNMDTMVWRLLHANKVNPYWAEIEHYHNFSRRRLYALLREHGFEPVEYGVSERYRACMEVIATGV
;
A
#
# COMPACT_ATOMS: atom_id res chain seq x y z
N MET A 1 19.55 -73.64 -79.76
CA MET A 1 18.75 -72.53 -79.20
C MET A 1 19.08 -72.32 -77.71
N GLY A 2 20.34 -72.08 -77.34
CA GLY A 2 20.75 -71.95 -75.93
C GLY A 2 21.56 -70.68 -75.61
N GLY A 3 21.48 -69.64 -76.46
CA GLY A 3 22.35 -68.46 -76.37
C GLY A 3 21.66 -67.15 -75.99
N ASN A 4 20.33 -67.13 -75.79
CA ASN A 4 19.57 -65.89 -75.60
C ASN A 4 19.07 -65.66 -74.16
N GLU A 5 19.02 -66.70 -73.33
CA GLU A 5 18.66 -66.55 -71.90
C GLU A 5 19.85 -66.06 -71.04
N ALA A 6 21.08 -66.50 -71.34
CA ALA A 6 22.27 -66.08 -70.59
C ALA A 6 22.62 -64.58 -70.74
N ARG A 7 22.33 -63.97 -71.89
CA ARG A 7 22.59 -62.53 -72.13
C ARG A 7 21.54 -61.60 -71.49
N ALA A 8 20.30 -62.05 -71.37
CA ALA A 8 19.25 -61.30 -70.66
C ALA A 8 19.53 -61.27 -69.15
N ASP A 9 19.98 -62.40 -68.59
CA ASP A 9 20.32 -62.55 -67.17
C ASP A 9 21.56 -61.73 -66.78
N GLU A 10 22.59 -61.67 -67.65
CA GLU A 10 23.76 -60.80 -67.46
C GLU A 10 23.42 -59.30 -67.52
N THR A 11 22.47 -58.90 -68.37
CA THR A 11 22.03 -57.49 -68.51
C THR A 11 21.19 -57.05 -67.32
N GLU A 12 20.39 -57.96 -66.75
CA GLU A 12 19.58 -57.70 -65.56
C GLU A 12 20.43 -57.69 -64.28
N ALA A 13 21.44 -58.56 -64.18
CA ALA A 13 22.42 -58.54 -63.09
C ALA A 13 23.29 -57.27 -63.11
N ALA A 14 23.70 -56.80 -64.28
CA ALA A 14 24.44 -55.54 -64.43
C ALA A 14 23.60 -54.31 -64.01
N ARG A 15 22.31 -54.27 -64.40
CA ARG A 15 21.37 -53.22 -63.98
C ARG A 15 21.13 -53.22 -62.48
N ARG A 16 20.93 -54.39 -61.85
CA ARG A 16 20.78 -54.51 -60.39
C ARG A 16 22.03 -54.03 -59.63
N CYS A 17 23.23 -54.24 -60.19
CA CYS A 17 24.48 -53.76 -59.63
C CYS A 17 24.62 -52.23 -59.74
N GLU A 18 24.21 -51.64 -60.87
CA GLU A 18 24.22 -50.21 -61.11
C GLU A 18 23.22 -49.46 -60.20
N ASP A 19 21.99 -49.97 -60.09
CA ASP A 19 20.97 -49.41 -59.19
C ASP A 19 21.36 -49.56 -57.70
N GLY A 20 22.08 -50.63 -57.34
CA GLY A 20 22.65 -50.80 -55.99
C GLY A 20 23.72 -49.75 -55.65
N ARG A 21 24.58 -49.38 -56.61
CA ARG A 21 25.57 -48.31 -56.44
C ARG A 21 24.90 -46.93 -56.36
N ALA A 22 23.89 -46.68 -57.20
CA ALA A 22 23.12 -45.45 -57.18
C ALA A 22 22.38 -45.26 -55.84
N LEU A 23 21.78 -46.34 -55.30
CA LEU A 23 21.13 -46.31 -53.98
C LEU A 23 22.12 -46.02 -52.86
N THR A 24 23.31 -46.62 -52.90
CA THR A 24 24.37 -46.37 -51.90
C THR A 24 24.78 -44.90 -51.90
N LEU A 25 25.00 -44.32 -53.08
CA LEU A 25 25.30 -42.89 -53.22
C LEU A 25 24.16 -42.01 -52.69
N ALA A 26 22.89 -42.33 -53.00
CA ALA A 26 21.74 -41.58 -52.52
C ALA A 26 21.65 -41.59 -50.98
N LEU A 27 21.92 -42.74 -50.36
CA LEU A 27 22.00 -42.88 -48.90
C LEU A 27 23.16 -42.07 -48.30
N GLU A 28 24.33 -42.04 -48.95
CA GLU A 28 25.46 -41.21 -48.53
C GLU A 28 25.15 -39.71 -48.62
N LEU A 29 24.51 -39.27 -49.70
CA LEU A 29 24.06 -37.87 -49.86
C LEU A 29 23.06 -37.49 -48.77
N PHE A 30 22.14 -38.39 -48.43
CA PHE A 30 21.18 -38.19 -47.35
C PHE A 30 21.89 -38.09 -45.99
N ARG A 31 22.82 -39.02 -45.68
CA ARG A 31 23.62 -38.98 -44.45
C ARG A 31 24.50 -37.73 -44.34
N ALA A 32 24.99 -37.21 -45.47
CA ALA A 32 25.77 -35.98 -45.54
C ALA A 32 24.90 -34.70 -45.47
N GLY A 33 23.58 -34.81 -45.27
CA GLY A 33 22.67 -33.67 -45.19
C GLY A 33 22.41 -32.96 -46.53
N ARG A 34 22.87 -33.51 -47.66
CA ARG A 34 22.66 -32.96 -49.00
C ARG A 34 21.28 -33.37 -49.53
N LEU A 35 20.24 -32.98 -48.81
CA LEU A 35 18.87 -33.49 -48.98
C LEU A 35 18.32 -33.33 -50.40
N ARG A 36 18.60 -32.20 -51.08
CA ARG A 36 18.16 -31.97 -52.46
C ARG A 36 18.82 -32.93 -53.45
N ALA A 37 20.13 -33.13 -53.33
CA ALA A 37 20.87 -34.07 -54.18
C ALA A 37 20.47 -35.53 -53.90
N ALA A 38 20.17 -35.85 -52.63
CA ALA A 38 19.65 -37.17 -52.24
C ALA A 38 18.25 -37.42 -52.83
N GLU A 39 17.36 -36.43 -52.76
CA GLU A 39 16.02 -36.48 -53.34
C GLU A 39 16.05 -36.70 -54.86
N ASP A 40 16.90 -35.95 -55.58
CA ASP A 40 17.08 -36.12 -57.02
C ASP A 40 17.54 -37.56 -57.34
N ALA A 41 18.49 -38.09 -56.57
CA ALA A 41 18.99 -39.45 -56.74
C ALA A 41 17.92 -40.53 -56.43
N TYR A 42 17.16 -40.38 -55.34
CA TYR A 42 16.05 -41.30 -55.02
C TYR A 42 14.95 -41.28 -56.08
N THR A 43 14.64 -40.10 -56.63
CA THR A 43 13.62 -39.92 -57.68
C THR A 43 14.04 -40.61 -58.98
N GLN A 44 15.32 -40.50 -59.37
CA GLN A 44 15.85 -41.20 -60.54
C GLN A 44 15.80 -42.72 -60.41
N ILE A 45 16.05 -43.24 -59.21
CA ILE A 45 15.92 -44.69 -58.93
C ILE A 45 14.44 -45.11 -59.00
N LEU A 46 13.52 -44.32 -58.43
CA LEU A 46 12.08 -44.60 -58.47
C LEU A 46 11.47 -44.52 -59.88
N ALA A 47 12.05 -43.74 -60.79
CA ALA A 47 11.63 -43.71 -62.19
C ALA A 47 11.87 -45.06 -62.90
N ARG A 48 12.83 -45.85 -62.40
CA ARG A 48 13.19 -47.18 -62.94
C ARG A 48 12.52 -48.31 -62.14
N ASP A 49 12.41 -48.16 -60.83
CA ASP A 49 11.71 -49.08 -59.92
C ASP A 49 10.74 -48.30 -59.00
N PRO A 50 9.47 -48.12 -59.40
CA PRO A 50 8.48 -47.38 -58.62
C PRO A 50 8.14 -47.99 -57.24
N GLY A 51 8.52 -49.26 -57.01
CA GLY A 51 8.27 -50.02 -55.78
C GLY A 51 9.46 -50.07 -54.83
N GLN A 52 10.56 -49.38 -55.14
CA GLN A 52 11.77 -49.40 -54.31
C GLN A 52 11.49 -48.80 -52.92
N SER A 53 11.36 -49.67 -51.92
CA SER A 53 10.93 -49.32 -50.56
C SER A 53 11.89 -48.38 -49.81
N VAL A 54 13.20 -48.49 -50.00
CA VAL A 54 14.22 -47.61 -49.39
C VAL A 54 14.11 -46.18 -49.94
N CYS A 55 14.00 -46.00 -51.26
CA CYS A 55 13.84 -44.70 -51.88
C CYS A 55 12.53 -44.03 -51.46
N LEU A 56 11.41 -44.77 -51.45
CA LEU A 56 10.12 -44.29 -50.97
C LEU A 56 10.20 -43.85 -49.49
N HIS A 57 10.83 -44.66 -48.64
CA HIS A 57 11.03 -44.32 -47.22
C HIS A 57 11.86 -43.04 -47.05
N HIS A 58 13.03 -42.94 -47.70
CA HIS A 58 13.90 -41.77 -47.53
C HIS A 58 13.35 -40.49 -48.18
N LEU A 59 12.63 -40.58 -49.30
CA LEU A 59 11.88 -39.43 -49.82
C LEU A 59 10.78 -38.99 -48.86
N GLY A 60 10.10 -39.94 -48.22
CA GLY A 60 9.15 -39.65 -47.16
C GLY A 60 9.80 -38.92 -45.98
N LEU A 61 11.01 -39.31 -45.56
CA LEU A 61 11.77 -38.58 -44.54
C LEU A 61 12.15 -37.17 -44.99
N ILE A 62 12.59 -36.99 -46.24
CA ILE A 62 12.90 -35.66 -46.79
C ILE A 62 11.65 -34.77 -46.80
N ALA A 63 10.50 -35.31 -47.22
CA ALA A 63 9.22 -34.59 -47.17
C ALA A 63 8.83 -34.23 -45.72
N HIS A 64 9.03 -35.14 -44.78
CA HIS A 64 8.79 -34.89 -43.35
C HIS A 64 9.69 -33.77 -42.80
N TYR A 65 10.99 -33.76 -43.13
CA TYR A 65 11.92 -32.69 -42.74
C TYR A 65 11.56 -31.32 -43.32
N ARG A 66 10.82 -31.27 -44.44
CA ARG A 66 10.33 -30.03 -45.05
C ARG A 66 8.95 -29.59 -44.54
N GLY A 67 8.34 -30.35 -43.62
CA GLY A 67 7.00 -30.09 -43.11
C GLY A 67 5.86 -30.62 -44.00
N ALA A 68 6.16 -31.29 -45.12
CA ALA A 68 5.17 -31.92 -45.99
C ALA A 68 4.76 -33.29 -45.42
N HIS A 69 4.11 -33.29 -44.26
CA HIS A 69 3.85 -34.51 -43.49
C HIS A 69 2.83 -35.45 -44.14
N ASP A 70 1.84 -34.95 -44.87
CA ASP A 70 0.89 -35.79 -45.61
C ASP A 70 1.57 -36.53 -46.77
N ASP A 71 2.40 -35.84 -47.55
CA ASP A 71 3.20 -36.44 -48.61
C ASP A 71 4.18 -37.48 -48.04
N ALA A 72 4.80 -37.16 -46.90
CA ALA A 72 5.65 -38.08 -46.17
C ALA A 72 4.90 -39.36 -45.75
N ALA A 73 3.70 -39.23 -45.18
CA ALA A 73 2.88 -40.36 -44.78
C ALA A 73 2.51 -41.24 -45.99
N GLY A 74 2.16 -40.63 -47.12
CA GLY A 74 1.88 -41.33 -48.37
C GLY A 74 3.07 -42.12 -48.92
N LEU A 75 4.25 -41.50 -48.96
CA LEU A 75 5.50 -42.11 -49.45
C LEU A 75 5.95 -43.26 -48.54
N VAL A 76 5.96 -43.07 -47.22
CA VAL A 76 6.36 -44.11 -46.27
C VAL A 76 5.33 -45.25 -46.22
N SER A 77 4.04 -44.96 -46.36
CA SER A 77 3.00 -46.01 -46.46
C SER A 77 3.19 -46.87 -47.71
N ARG A 78 3.56 -46.28 -48.85
CA ARG A 78 3.91 -47.04 -50.07
C ARG A 78 5.18 -47.88 -49.87
N ALA A 79 6.17 -47.38 -49.14
CA ALA A 79 7.36 -48.15 -48.79
C ALA A 79 7.00 -49.41 -47.98
N ILE A 80 6.08 -49.27 -47.01
CA ILE A 80 5.58 -50.38 -46.19
C ILE A 80 4.68 -51.33 -46.99
N ALA A 81 3.90 -50.83 -47.95
CA ALA A 81 3.11 -51.69 -48.85
C ALA A 81 4.03 -52.57 -49.73
N ALA A 82 5.14 -52.02 -50.22
CA ALA A 82 6.15 -52.76 -50.97
C ALA A 82 6.98 -53.71 -50.09
N LYS A 83 7.19 -53.37 -48.81
CA LYS A 83 7.91 -54.18 -47.82
C LYS A 83 7.19 -54.16 -46.46
N PRO A 84 6.23 -55.08 -46.20
CA PRO A 84 5.39 -55.05 -45.00
C PRO A 84 6.11 -55.23 -43.65
N ASP A 85 7.33 -55.77 -43.66
CA ASP A 85 8.18 -55.99 -42.49
C ASP A 85 9.27 -54.91 -42.32
N TYR A 86 9.14 -53.78 -43.01
CA TYR A 86 10.11 -52.68 -42.96
C TYR A 86 10.00 -51.87 -41.66
N VAL A 87 10.66 -52.37 -40.61
CA VAL A 87 10.63 -51.84 -39.24
C VAL A 87 10.98 -50.35 -39.15
N GLU A 88 12.04 -49.91 -39.84
CA GLU A 88 12.49 -48.52 -39.82
C GLU A 88 11.41 -47.59 -40.41
N ALA A 89 10.80 -48.00 -41.53
CA ALA A 89 9.71 -47.27 -42.16
C ALA A 89 8.45 -47.24 -41.28
N LEU A 90 8.10 -48.35 -40.61
CA LEU A 90 6.96 -48.40 -39.68
C LEU A 90 7.17 -47.48 -38.46
N SER A 91 8.37 -47.49 -37.87
CA SER A 91 8.72 -46.61 -36.76
C SER A 91 8.66 -45.14 -37.15
N ASN A 92 9.20 -44.80 -38.33
CA ASN A 92 9.20 -43.43 -38.84
C ASN A 92 7.80 -42.98 -39.30
N LEU A 93 6.98 -43.88 -39.83
CA LEU A 93 5.56 -43.61 -40.09
C LEU A 93 4.83 -43.22 -38.80
N GLY A 94 5.16 -43.87 -37.68
CA GLY A 94 4.67 -43.47 -36.37
C GLY A 94 5.00 -42.02 -36.01
N ALA A 95 6.25 -41.61 -36.20
CA ALA A 95 6.67 -40.21 -35.97
C ALA A 95 5.98 -39.22 -36.93
N ILE A 96 5.76 -39.61 -38.19
CA ILE A 96 5.04 -38.79 -39.18
C ILE A 96 3.56 -38.63 -38.80
N PHE A 97 2.88 -39.71 -38.40
CA PHE A 97 1.49 -39.64 -37.94
C PHE A 97 1.35 -38.79 -36.69
N ARG A 98 2.32 -38.85 -35.77
CA ARG A 98 2.37 -37.96 -34.61
C ARG A 98 2.44 -36.49 -35.04
N ALA A 99 3.29 -36.14 -35.99
CA ALA A 99 3.38 -34.77 -36.52
C ALA A 99 2.10 -34.30 -37.24
N LEU A 100 1.28 -35.22 -37.74
CA LEU A 100 -0.06 -34.95 -38.30
C LEU A 100 -1.17 -34.87 -37.23
N GLY A 101 -0.86 -35.06 -35.94
CA GLY A 101 -1.86 -35.16 -34.87
C GLY A 101 -2.66 -36.47 -34.87
N ARG A 102 -2.24 -37.47 -35.66
CA ARG A 102 -2.88 -38.78 -35.82
C ARG A 102 -2.31 -39.78 -34.81
N SER A 103 -2.47 -39.49 -33.53
CA SER A 103 -1.77 -40.19 -32.45
C SER A 103 -2.13 -41.69 -32.33
N GLU A 104 -3.37 -42.09 -32.62
CA GLU A 104 -3.78 -43.51 -32.59
C GLU A 104 -3.03 -44.32 -33.66
N GLU A 105 -2.90 -43.77 -34.86
CA GLU A 105 -2.18 -44.40 -35.97
C GLU A 105 -0.68 -44.42 -35.71
N ALA A 106 -0.15 -43.40 -35.02
CA ALA A 106 1.23 -43.38 -34.56
C ALA A 106 1.52 -44.54 -33.60
N VAL A 107 0.63 -44.80 -32.64
CA VAL A 107 0.74 -45.94 -31.71
C VAL A 107 0.61 -47.27 -32.46
N ALA A 108 -0.33 -47.39 -33.41
CA ALA A 108 -0.51 -48.63 -34.18
C ALA A 108 0.73 -48.97 -35.03
N ALA A 109 1.30 -47.98 -35.73
CA ALA A 109 2.48 -48.16 -36.57
C ALA A 109 3.72 -48.54 -35.74
N THR A 110 3.95 -47.89 -34.60
CA THR A 110 5.08 -48.19 -33.71
C THR A 110 4.93 -49.54 -33.01
N ARG A 111 3.73 -49.91 -32.54
CA ARG A 111 3.47 -51.26 -32.00
C ARG A 111 3.70 -52.36 -33.03
N ARG A 112 3.33 -52.13 -34.31
CA ARG A 112 3.62 -53.06 -35.39
C ARG A 112 5.13 -53.20 -35.64
N ALA A 113 5.88 -52.09 -35.59
CA ALA A 113 7.35 -52.14 -35.68
C ALA A 113 7.96 -52.98 -34.54
N ILE A 114 7.49 -52.79 -33.31
CA ILE A 114 7.92 -53.54 -32.12
C ILE A 114 7.57 -55.03 -32.23
N ALA A 115 6.37 -55.36 -32.74
CA ALA A 115 5.95 -56.75 -32.92
C ALA A 115 6.84 -57.51 -33.91
N ILE A 116 7.37 -56.83 -34.93
CA ILE A 116 8.31 -57.41 -35.91
C ILE A 116 9.72 -57.48 -35.32
N ARG A 117 10.17 -56.43 -34.63
CA ARG A 117 11.53 -56.34 -34.06
C ARG A 117 11.50 -55.75 -32.63
N PRO A 118 11.38 -56.61 -31.60
CA PRO A 118 11.27 -56.19 -30.19
C PRO A 118 12.53 -55.57 -29.57
N ASP A 119 13.67 -55.61 -30.26
CA ASP A 119 14.94 -55.01 -29.83
C ASP A 119 15.22 -53.66 -30.51
N PHE A 120 14.25 -53.11 -31.26
CA PHE A 120 14.41 -51.83 -31.94
C PHE A 120 14.07 -50.64 -31.04
N ALA A 121 15.07 -50.09 -30.35
CA ALA A 121 14.93 -49.00 -29.38
C ALA A 121 14.16 -47.75 -29.92
N GLN A 122 14.38 -47.37 -31.19
CA GLN A 122 13.70 -46.20 -31.78
C GLN A 122 12.18 -46.36 -31.83
N ALA A 123 11.65 -47.57 -32.07
CA ALA A 123 10.21 -47.79 -32.10
C ALA A 123 9.57 -47.63 -30.72
N TYR A 124 10.29 -48.00 -29.65
CA TYR A 124 9.84 -47.75 -28.28
C TYR A 124 9.87 -46.25 -27.92
N SER A 125 10.89 -45.50 -28.37
CA SER A 125 10.91 -44.04 -28.20
C SER A 125 9.74 -43.37 -28.93
N ASN A 126 9.50 -43.74 -30.19
CA ASN A 126 8.38 -43.21 -30.97
C ASN A 126 7.01 -43.61 -30.38
N LEU A 127 6.89 -44.82 -29.80
CA LEU A 127 5.71 -45.25 -29.06
C LEU A 127 5.49 -44.38 -27.81
N GLY A 128 6.56 -44.12 -27.04
CA GLY A 128 6.52 -43.24 -25.87
C GLY A 128 6.02 -41.84 -26.23
N ASN A 129 6.56 -41.24 -27.30
CA ASN A 129 6.16 -39.94 -27.83
C ASN A 129 4.66 -39.92 -28.19
N ALA A 130 4.16 -40.95 -28.86
CA ALA A 130 2.76 -41.03 -29.28
C ALA A 130 1.79 -41.27 -28.10
N LEU A 131 2.20 -42.04 -27.09
CA LEU A 131 1.42 -42.26 -25.85
C LEU A 131 1.38 -40.99 -24.99
N GLU A 132 2.47 -40.24 -24.95
CA GLU A 132 2.56 -38.97 -24.23
C GLU A 132 1.59 -37.93 -24.79
N ASP A 133 1.49 -37.81 -26.12
CA ASP A 133 0.53 -36.92 -26.78
C ASP A 133 -0.94 -37.30 -26.50
N GLN A 134 -1.21 -38.57 -26.18
CA GLN A 134 -2.53 -39.05 -25.75
C GLN A 134 -2.77 -38.88 -24.23
N GLY A 135 -1.77 -38.43 -23.47
CA GLY A 135 -1.83 -38.29 -22.02
C GLY A 135 -1.59 -39.58 -21.24
N PHE A 136 -1.23 -40.69 -21.90
CA PHE A 136 -0.90 -41.97 -21.26
C PHE A 136 0.54 -41.95 -20.73
N LEU A 137 0.77 -41.13 -19.70
CA LEU A 137 2.10 -40.84 -19.18
C LEU A 137 2.81 -42.07 -18.57
N THR A 138 2.08 -42.97 -17.93
CA THR A 138 2.66 -44.17 -17.31
C THR A 138 3.16 -45.14 -18.39
N GLU A 139 2.35 -45.41 -19.41
CA GLU A 139 2.70 -46.29 -20.52
C GLU A 139 3.80 -45.67 -21.39
N SER A 140 3.80 -44.34 -21.53
CA SER A 140 4.88 -43.60 -22.18
C SER A 140 6.21 -43.78 -21.44
N LEU A 141 6.19 -43.68 -20.10
CA LEU A 141 7.38 -43.92 -19.27
C LEU A 141 7.93 -45.34 -19.45
N GLU A 142 7.07 -46.36 -19.48
CA GLU A 142 7.47 -47.75 -19.71
C GLU A 142 8.12 -47.94 -21.09
N ALA A 143 7.54 -47.33 -22.13
CA ALA A 143 8.08 -47.37 -23.48
C ALA A 143 9.45 -46.71 -23.56
N TYR A 144 9.63 -45.50 -23.00
CA TYR A 144 10.93 -44.84 -22.97
C TYR A 144 11.97 -45.62 -22.14
N ALA A 145 11.60 -46.13 -20.97
CA ALA A 145 12.48 -46.95 -20.14
C ALA A 145 12.95 -48.20 -20.89
N ARG A 146 12.07 -48.81 -21.70
CA ARG A 146 12.46 -49.93 -22.57
C ARG A 146 13.41 -49.50 -23.68
N ALA A 147 13.21 -48.35 -24.30
CA ALA A 147 14.13 -47.79 -25.30
C ALA A 147 15.54 -47.58 -24.71
N VAL A 148 15.63 -47.03 -23.49
CA VAL A 148 16.90 -46.82 -22.76
C VAL A 148 17.55 -48.15 -22.37
N ALA A 149 16.77 -49.15 -21.93
CA ALA A 149 17.30 -50.47 -21.61
C ALA A 149 17.91 -51.18 -22.84
N LEU A 150 17.33 -50.98 -24.03
CA LEU A 150 17.82 -51.53 -25.30
C LEU A 150 19.03 -50.76 -25.84
N ASN A 151 19.08 -49.45 -25.61
CA ASN A 151 20.19 -48.59 -25.99
C ASN A 151 20.51 -47.58 -24.86
N PRO A 152 21.42 -47.93 -23.93
CA PRO A 152 21.78 -47.05 -22.82
C PRO A 152 22.37 -45.69 -23.23
N GLY A 153 22.89 -45.57 -24.46
CA GLY A 153 23.40 -44.31 -25.03
C GLY A 153 22.32 -43.42 -25.65
N PHE A 154 21.05 -43.80 -25.60
CA PHE A 154 19.95 -43.08 -26.22
C PHE A 154 19.50 -41.87 -25.40
N VAL A 155 20.27 -40.78 -25.50
CA VAL A 155 20.06 -39.55 -24.72
C VAL A 155 18.65 -38.98 -24.83
N GLU A 156 18.06 -38.98 -26.03
CA GLU A 156 16.70 -38.48 -26.25
C GLU A 156 15.66 -39.26 -25.44
N ALA A 157 15.66 -40.59 -25.54
CA ALA A 157 14.73 -41.44 -24.79
C ALA A 157 14.93 -41.31 -23.28
N ALA A 158 16.18 -41.24 -22.82
CA ALA A 158 16.48 -41.03 -21.40
C ALA A 158 16.01 -39.65 -20.91
N THR A 159 16.19 -38.60 -21.71
CA THR A 159 15.70 -37.26 -21.38
C THR A 159 14.17 -37.23 -21.31
N ASN A 160 13.49 -37.98 -22.18
CA ASN A 160 12.04 -38.15 -22.13
C ASN A 160 11.58 -38.92 -20.89
N VAL A 161 12.32 -39.92 -20.40
CA VAL A 161 12.06 -40.55 -19.08
C VAL A 161 12.03 -39.49 -17.97
N ALA A 162 13.05 -38.63 -17.88
CA ALA A 162 13.10 -37.58 -16.86
C ALA A 162 11.92 -36.59 -17.00
N ASN A 163 11.58 -36.19 -18.23
CA ASN A 163 10.47 -35.27 -18.49
C ASN A 163 9.09 -35.88 -18.16
N VAL A 164 8.88 -37.16 -18.43
CA VAL A 164 7.63 -37.86 -18.07
C VAL A 164 7.54 -38.07 -16.56
N LEU A 165 8.64 -38.42 -15.88
CA LEU A 165 8.68 -38.49 -14.41
C LEU A 165 8.29 -37.14 -13.78
N ARG A 166 8.79 -36.03 -14.35
CA ARG A 166 8.38 -34.68 -13.96
C ARG A 166 6.87 -34.46 -14.15
N LYS A 167 6.33 -34.78 -15.33
CA LYS A 167 4.88 -34.66 -15.63
C LYS A 167 3.99 -35.55 -14.74
N LEU A 168 4.50 -36.69 -14.28
CA LEU A 168 3.84 -37.59 -13.32
C LEU A 168 3.89 -37.08 -11.87
N GLY A 169 4.44 -35.89 -11.62
CA GLY A 169 4.57 -35.34 -10.26
C GLY A 169 5.67 -36.01 -9.43
N ARG A 170 6.68 -36.61 -10.08
CA ARG A 170 7.84 -37.25 -9.44
C ARG A 170 9.15 -36.49 -9.72
N PRO A 171 9.26 -35.20 -9.36
CA PRO A 171 10.39 -34.36 -9.77
C PRO A 171 11.73 -34.77 -9.15
N ARG A 172 11.73 -35.46 -8.00
CA ARG A 172 12.97 -36.00 -7.40
C ARG A 172 13.52 -37.19 -8.19
N ASP A 173 12.65 -38.05 -8.69
CA ASP A 173 13.06 -39.18 -9.54
C ASP A 173 13.50 -38.66 -10.90
N ALA A 174 12.81 -37.64 -11.42
CA ALA A 174 13.23 -36.94 -12.64
C ALA A 174 14.62 -36.32 -12.50
N LEU A 175 14.92 -35.69 -11.35
CA LEU A 175 16.24 -35.12 -11.07
C LEU A 175 17.33 -36.19 -11.12
N ALA A 176 17.15 -37.31 -10.42
CA ALA A 176 18.12 -38.41 -10.39
C ALA A 176 18.36 -38.97 -11.80
N ALA A 177 17.28 -39.24 -12.55
CA ALA A 177 17.37 -39.73 -13.92
C ALA A 177 18.11 -38.74 -14.84
N CYS A 178 17.90 -37.44 -14.66
CA CYS A 178 18.58 -36.41 -15.45
C CYS A 178 20.07 -36.30 -15.13
N GLU A 179 20.45 -36.38 -13.84
CA GLU A 179 21.85 -36.36 -13.39
C GLU A 179 22.63 -37.59 -13.90
N GLU A 180 22.00 -38.76 -13.98
CA GLU A 180 22.60 -39.98 -14.58
C GLU A 180 22.93 -39.78 -16.07
N ILE A 181 22.03 -39.16 -16.84
CA ILE A 181 22.25 -38.87 -18.26
C ILE A 181 23.41 -37.91 -18.43
N ILE A 182 23.46 -36.84 -17.62
CA ILE A 182 24.53 -35.84 -17.67
C ILE A 182 25.87 -36.45 -17.29
N ALA A 183 25.91 -37.35 -16.30
CA ALA A 183 27.13 -38.07 -15.93
C ALA A 183 27.66 -38.94 -17.07
N ALA A 184 26.78 -39.60 -17.83
CA ALA A 184 27.15 -40.44 -18.97
C ALA A 184 27.48 -39.62 -20.24
N ARG A 185 26.77 -38.50 -20.47
CA ARG A 185 26.84 -37.67 -21.67
C ARG A 185 26.87 -36.18 -21.31
N PRO A 186 28.01 -35.68 -20.78
CA PRO A 186 28.14 -34.29 -20.34
C PRO A 186 28.14 -33.28 -21.49
N ASP A 187 28.24 -33.76 -22.74
CA ASP A 187 28.26 -33.01 -23.99
C ASP A 187 26.86 -32.79 -24.61
N ALA A 188 25.82 -33.41 -24.06
CA ALA A 188 24.46 -33.29 -24.58
C ALA A 188 23.70 -32.11 -23.94
N ALA A 189 23.11 -31.23 -24.75
CA ALA A 189 22.43 -30.01 -24.28
C ALA A 189 21.03 -30.26 -23.68
N ASP A 190 20.23 -31.15 -24.27
CA ASP A 190 18.83 -31.41 -23.88
C ASP A 190 18.65 -31.90 -22.43
N PRO A 191 19.55 -32.74 -21.88
CA PRO A 191 19.52 -33.10 -20.46
C PRO A 191 19.66 -31.87 -19.54
N TYR A 192 20.57 -30.95 -19.83
CA TYR A 192 20.73 -29.74 -19.00
C TYR A 192 19.51 -28.80 -19.08
N PHE A 193 18.86 -28.70 -20.24
CA PHE A 193 17.58 -27.96 -20.34
C PHE A 193 16.48 -28.60 -19.49
N SER A 194 16.37 -29.93 -19.55
CA SER A 194 15.39 -30.69 -18.75
C SER A 194 15.71 -30.58 -17.25
N LEU A 195 16.98 -30.65 -16.87
CA LEU A 195 17.47 -30.43 -15.51
C LEU A 195 17.04 -29.05 -15.00
N GLY A 196 17.21 -27.99 -15.79
CA GLY A 196 16.78 -26.65 -15.41
C GLY A 196 15.26 -26.56 -15.16
N ASN A 197 14.45 -27.22 -16.00
CA ASN A 197 13.00 -27.27 -15.82
C ASN A 197 12.59 -28.03 -14.54
N ILE A 198 13.25 -29.16 -14.25
CA ILE A 198 13.03 -29.96 -13.04
C ILE A 198 13.43 -29.18 -11.79
N LEU A 199 14.59 -28.53 -11.81
CA LEU A 199 15.09 -27.73 -10.68
C LEU A 199 14.19 -26.54 -10.36
N LYS A 200 13.57 -25.93 -11.39
CA LYS A 200 12.57 -24.89 -11.21
C LYS A 200 11.35 -25.40 -10.42
N GLU A 201 10.85 -26.60 -10.71
CA GLU A 201 9.75 -27.23 -9.96
C GLU A 201 10.15 -27.65 -8.55
N LEU A 202 11.42 -28.01 -8.34
CA LEU A 202 11.98 -28.28 -7.03
C LEU A 202 12.33 -27.01 -6.23
N HIS A 203 11.95 -25.82 -6.74
CA HIS A 203 12.24 -24.51 -6.14
C HIS A 203 13.75 -24.25 -5.92
N GLN A 204 14.59 -24.69 -6.87
CA GLN A 204 16.05 -24.48 -6.87
C GLN A 204 16.48 -23.59 -8.06
N PRO A 205 16.12 -22.29 -8.08
CA PRO A 205 16.29 -21.42 -9.24
C PRO A 205 17.76 -21.15 -9.62
N ALA A 206 18.68 -21.07 -8.65
CA ALA A 206 20.09 -20.84 -8.92
C ALA A 206 20.71 -21.99 -9.73
N ARG A 207 20.48 -23.24 -9.30
CA ARG A 207 20.93 -24.43 -10.06
C ARG A 207 20.23 -24.53 -11.41
N ALA A 208 18.97 -24.10 -11.51
CA ALA A 208 18.25 -24.08 -12.78
C ALA A 208 18.92 -23.14 -13.80
N ILE A 209 19.32 -21.93 -13.37
CA ILE A 209 20.05 -20.96 -14.19
C ILE A 209 21.39 -21.55 -14.66
N GLU A 210 22.16 -22.18 -13.77
CA GLU A 210 23.41 -22.86 -14.13
C GLU A 210 23.18 -23.94 -15.20
N ALA A 211 22.14 -24.77 -15.03
CA ALA A 211 21.80 -25.80 -16.00
C ALA A 211 21.43 -25.20 -17.37
N TYR A 212 20.64 -24.13 -17.41
CA TYR A 212 20.31 -23.45 -18.66
C TYR A 212 21.56 -22.83 -19.34
N HIS A 213 22.46 -22.21 -18.58
CA HIS A 213 23.72 -21.71 -19.12
C HIS A 213 24.58 -22.82 -19.73
N ARG A 214 24.63 -24.01 -19.11
CA ARG A 214 25.33 -25.17 -19.69
C ARG A 214 24.65 -25.66 -20.97
N ALA A 215 23.31 -25.69 -21.02
CA ALA A 215 22.56 -26.07 -22.21
C ALA A 215 22.86 -25.13 -23.41
N VAL A 216 22.84 -23.81 -23.21
CA VAL A 216 23.14 -22.84 -24.30
C VAL A 216 24.62 -22.81 -24.68
N ALA A 217 25.53 -23.09 -23.74
CA ALA A 217 26.95 -23.23 -24.05
C ALA A 217 27.24 -24.42 -24.97
N LEU A 218 26.50 -25.52 -24.82
CA LEU A 218 26.60 -26.71 -25.66
C LEU A 218 25.84 -26.54 -26.98
N ARG A 219 24.69 -25.86 -26.98
CA ARG A 219 23.89 -25.55 -28.16
C ARG A 219 23.42 -24.08 -28.14
N PRO A 220 24.16 -23.15 -28.76
CA PRO A 220 23.78 -21.73 -28.78
C PRO A 220 22.47 -21.42 -29.55
N GLN A 221 22.08 -22.26 -30.51
CA GLN A 221 20.83 -22.10 -31.26
C GLN A 221 19.70 -22.89 -30.58
N PHE A 222 19.31 -22.46 -29.38
CA PHE A 222 18.30 -23.13 -28.55
C PHE A 222 17.33 -22.14 -27.87
N ALA A 223 16.49 -21.49 -28.68
CA ALA A 223 15.59 -20.41 -28.27
C ALA A 223 14.72 -20.71 -27.03
N GLU A 224 14.23 -21.95 -26.87
CA GLU A 224 13.43 -22.37 -25.71
C GLU A 224 14.21 -22.30 -24.40
N VAL A 225 15.51 -22.58 -24.42
CA VAL A 225 16.36 -22.46 -23.22
C VAL A 225 16.53 -20.99 -22.86
N TYR A 226 16.76 -20.12 -23.84
CA TYR A 226 16.89 -18.69 -23.60
C TYR A 226 15.61 -18.08 -23.00
N LEU A 227 14.44 -18.48 -23.50
CA LEU A 227 13.16 -18.10 -22.88
C LEU A 227 13.08 -18.56 -21.41
N ASN A 228 13.42 -19.82 -21.11
CA ASN A 228 13.33 -20.33 -19.74
C ASN A 228 14.43 -19.79 -18.81
N LEU A 229 15.60 -19.48 -19.35
CA LEU A 229 16.68 -18.78 -18.67
C LEU A 229 16.23 -17.37 -18.30
N GLY A 230 15.66 -16.63 -19.25
CA GLY A 230 15.08 -15.31 -18.99
C GLY A 230 14.01 -15.35 -17.89
N ASN A 231 13.12 -16.34 -17.93
CA ASN A 231 12.09 -16.54 -16.90
C ASN A 231 12.70 -16.77 -15.51
N ALA A 232 13.75 -17.59 -15.44
CA ALA A 232 14.43 -17.91 -14.17
C ALA A 232 15.20 -16.70 -13.62
N LEU A 233 15.90 -15.96 -14.48
CA LEU A 233 16.61 -14.71 -14.14
C LEU A 233 15.63 -13.63 -13.66
N GLN A 234 14.50 -13.48 -14.35
CA GLN A 234 13.44 -12.55 -13.96
C GLN A 234 12.87 -12.90 -12.58
N GLY A 235 12.69 -14.19 -12.27
CA GLY A 235 12.28 -14.66 -10.95
C GLY A 235 13.27 -14.35 -9.83
N GLN A 236 14.56 -14.20 -10.15
CA GLN A 236 15.62 -13.75 -9.22
C GLN A 236 15.77 -12.22 -9.18
N GLY A 237 15.00 -11.47 -9.96
CA GLY A 237 15.13 -10.01 -10.07
C GLY A 237 16.29 -9.54 -10.96
N ALA A 238 16.98 -10.44 -11.66
CA ALA A 238 18.04 -10.12 -12.64
C ALA A 238 17.41 -9.70 -13.98
N PHE A 239 16.72 -8.54 -13.97
CA PHE A 239 15.87 -8.13 -15.08
C PHE A 239 16.63 -7.77 -16.36
N LYS A 240 17.87 -7.27 -16.26
CA LYS A 240 18.67 -6.91 -17.45
C LYS A 240 19.12 -8.17 -18.19
N GLU A 241 19.68 -9.11 -17.45
CA GLU A 241 20.12 -10.41 -17.94
C GLU A 241 18.92 -11.23 -18.48
N ALA A 242 17.75 -11.08 -17.85
CA ALA A 242 16.52 -11.68 -18.37
C ALA A 242 16.14 -11.11 -19.75
N ILE A 243 16.23 -9.78 -19.94
CA ILE A 243 15.97 -9.14 -21.24
C ILE A 243 16.96 -9.62 -22.29
N GLU A 244 18.26 -9.67 -21.98
CA GLU A 244 19.29 -10.20 -22.89
C GLU A 244 18.96 -11.64 -23.33
N ALA A 245 18.54 -12.49 -22.38
CA ALA A 245 18.12 -13.85 -22.72
C ALA A 245 16.86 -13.87 -23.61
N TYR A 246 15.86 -13.01 -23.36
CA TYR A 246 14.69 -12.92 -24.25
C TYR A 246 15.04 -12.39 -25.64
N GLU A 247 15.94 -11.41 -25.74
CA GLU A 247 16.44 -10.89 -27.01
C GLU A 247 17.14 -11.98 -27.83
N GLU A 248 17.97 -12.82 -27.19
CA GLU A 248 18.59 -13.98 -27.85
C GLU A 248 17.54 -15.01 -28.32
N ALA A 249 16.52 -15.30 -27.51
CA ALA A 249 15.41 -16.17 -27.93
C ALA A 249 14.69 -15.60 -29.16
N LEU A 250 14.43 -14.28 -29.16
CA LEU A 250 13.71 -13.58 -30.22
C LEU A 250 14.55 -13.37 -31.49
N ALA A 251 15.87 -13.22 -31.36
CA ALA A 251 16.79 -13.18 -32.50
C ALA A 251 16.78 -14.50 -33.27
N GLN A 252 16.64 -15.63 -32.56
CA GLN A 252 16.53 -16.96 -33.16
C GLN A 252 15.12 -17.25 -33.68
N ARG A 253 14.09 -16.84 -32.95
CA ARG A 253 12.68 -17.06 -33.31
C ARG A 253 11.82 -15.82 -32.98
N PRO A 254 11.67 -14.88 -33.94
CA PRO A 254 10.95 -13.62 -33.71
C PRO A 254 9.45 -13.77 -33.41
N THR A 255 8.87 -14.94 -33.67
CA THR A 255 7.44 -15.24 -33.51
C THR A 255 7.07 -15.79 -32.13
N MET A 256 7.99 -15.82 -31.17
CA MET A 256 7.71 -16.29 -29.81
C MET A 256 6.94 -15.23 -29.00
N ALA A 257 5.60 -15.26 -29.08
CA ALA A 257 4.72 -14.32 -28.38
C ALA A 257 5.01 -14.25 -26.86
N GLN A 258 5.24 -15.41 -26.21
CA GLN A 258 5.56 -15.47 -24.78
C GLN A 258 6.88 -14.78 -24.42
N ALA A 259 7.90 -14.82 -25.29
CA ALA A 259 9.17 -14.14 -25.05
C ALA A 259 8.99 -12.61 -25.07
N HIS A 260 8.22 -12.09 -26.04
CA HIS A 260 7.83 -10.68 -26.05
C HIS A 260 7.04 -10.27 -24.80
N ALA A 261 6.08 -11.09 -24.38
CA ALA A 261 5.28 -10.82 -23.18
C ALA A 261 6.14 -10.77 -21.92
N ASN A 262 7.06 -11.73 -21.74
CA ASN A 262 7.91 -11.79 -20.56
C ASN A 262 8.99 -10.69 -20.57
N MET A 263 9.51 -10.34 -21.75
CA MET A 263 10.41 -9.19 -21.93
C MET A 263 9.72 -7.88 -21.57
N GLY A 264 8.46 -7.67 -21.99
CA GLY A 264 7.66 -6.52 -21.58
C GLY A 264 7.54 -6.39 -20.06
N ALA A 265 7.30 -7.52 -19.36
CA ALA A 265 7.24 -7.55 -17.91
C ALA A 265 8.59 -7.25 -17.24
N ALA A 266 9.71 -7.67 -17.81
CA ALA A 266 11.04 -7.35 -17.31
C ALA A 266 11.42 -5.87 -17.54
N LEU A 267 11.13 -5.32 -18.72
CA LEU A 267 11.33 -3.91 -19.07
C LEU A 267 10.54 -2.97 -18.14
N GLU A 268 9.31 -3.36 -17.79
CA GLU A 268 8.50 -2.64 -16.83
C GLU A 268 9.18 -2.54 -15.45
N ARG A 269 9.78 -3.63 -14.97
CA ARG A 269 10.51 -3.63 -13.69
C ARG A 269 11.75 -2.72 -13.70
N LEU A 270 12.30 -2.44 -14.87
CA LEU A 270 13.38 -1.46 -15.07
C LEU A 270 12.87 -0.02 -15.32
N GLY A 271 11.55 0.20 -15.30
CA GLY A 271 10.94 1.51 -15.54
C GLY A 271 10.90 1.92 -17.03
N GLN A 272 11.25 1.03 -17.95
CA GLN A 272 11.25 1.29 -19.39
C GLN A 272 9.86 1.07 -20.01
N LEU A 273 8.90 1.90 -19.58
CA LEU A 273 7.47 1.70 -19.87
C LEU A 273 7.13 1.71 -21.37
N GLY A 274 7.77 2.56 -22.18
CA GLY A 274 7.54 2.60 -23.62
C GLY A 274 7.91 1.29 -24.30
N ALA A 275 9.15 0.82 -24.08
CA ALA A 275 9.63 -0.45 -24.63
C ALA A 275 8.82 -1.66 -24.11
N ALA A 276 8.35 -1.61 -22.86
CA ALA A 276 7.46 -2.63 -22.30
C ALA A 276 6.14 -2.72 -23.08
N ILE A 277 5.50 -1.56 -23.34
CA ILE A 277 4.26 -1.47 -24.12
C ILE A 277 4.46 -2.01 -25.54
N ASP A 278 5.56 -1.66 -26.21
CA ASP A 278 5.85 -2.15 -27.56
C ASP A 278 6.06 -3.67 -27.58
N SER A 279 6.74 -4.22 -26.57
CA SER A 279 6.91 -5.67 -26.41
C SER A 279 5.57 -6.37 -26.19
N TYR A 280 4.70 -5.84 -25.32
CA TYR A 280 3.37 -6.41 -25.11
C TYR A 280 2.49 -6.34 -26.37
N ARG A 281 2.52 -5.22 -27.12
CA ARG A 281 1.82 -5.09 -28.40
C ARG A 281 2.28 -6.18 -29.36
N ARG A 282 3.60 -6.39 -29.49
CA ARG A 282 4.15 -7.42 -30.37
C ARG A 282 3.74 -8.83 -29.94
N ALA A 283 3.67 -9.12 -28.65
CA ALA A 283 3.17 -10.39 -28.15
C ALA A 283 1.73 -10.66 -28.59
N ILE A 284 0.85 -9.65 -28.50
CA ILE A 284 -0.57 -9.76 -28.83
C ILE A 284 -0.81 -9.80 -30.34
N GLU A 285 0.01 -9.12 -31.14
CA GLU A 285 -0.01 -9.25 -32.60
C GLU A 285 0.31 -10.67 -33.06
N LEU A 286 1.22 -11.35 -32.35
CA LEU A 286 1.62 -12.73 -32.64
C LEU A 286 0.61 -13.75 -32.12
N ASP A 287 0.02 -13.48 -30.95
CA ASP A 287 -0.99 -14.33 -30.32
C ASP A 287 -2.08 -13.49 -29.63
N PRO A 288 -3.21 -13.22 -30.34
CA PRO A 288 -4.33 -12.45 -29.79
C PRO A 288 -5.08 -13.13 -28.64
N GLU A 289 -4.85 -14.43 -28.41
CA GLU A 289 -5.49 -15.21 -27.33
C GLU A 289 -4.75 -15.06 -25.99
N LEU A 290 -3.64 -14.30 -25.93
CA LEU A 290 -2.96 -13.93 -24.69
C LEU A 290 -3.77 -12.86 -23.89
N ILE A 291 -4.99 -13.19 -23.48
CA ILE A 291 -5.93 -12.29 -22.80
C ILE A 291 -5.31 -11.63 -21.57
N ALA A 292 -4.54 -12.37 -20.77
CA ALA A 292 -3.86 -11.81 -19.60
C ALA A 292 -2.85 -10.71 -19.97
N VAL A 293 -2.12 -10.87 -21.08
CA VAL A 293 -1.18 -9.86 -21.60
C VAL A 293 -1.93 -8.66 -22.15
N ARG A 294 -3.08 -8.86 -22.80
CA ARG A 294 -3.94 -7.77 -23.28
C ARG A 294 -4.47 -6.91 -22.14
N VAL A 295 -4.97 -7.53 -21.06
CA VAL A 295 -5.40 -6.80 -19.85
C VAL A 295 -4.24 -6.04 -19.22
N TRP A 296 -3.04 -6.63 -19.18
CA TRP A 296 -1.85 -5.94 -18.69
C TRP A 296 -1.43 -4.77 -19.57
N LEU A 297 -1.41 -4.92 -20.90
CA LEU A 297 -1.14 -3.85 -21.85
C LEU A 297 -2.13 -2.69 -21.64
N HIS A 298 -3.43 -2.98 -21.60
CA HIS A 298 -4.47 -2.00 -21.32
C HIS A 298 -4.19 -1.25 -20.01
N HIS A 299 -3.88 -1.96 -18.92
CA HIS A 299 -3.53 -1.33 -17.64
C HIS A 299 -2.27 -0.44 -17.73
N LYS A 300 -1.24 -0.85 -18.49
CA LYS A 300 -0.03 -0.04 -18.69
C LYS A 300 -0.30 1.21 -19.52
N ARG A 301 -1.05 1.09 -20.62
CA ARG A 301 -1.48 2.24 -21.43
C ARG A 301 -2.26 3.26 -20.59
N ARG A 302 -3.18 2.78 -19.74
CA ARG A 302 -3.87 3.64 -18.77
C ARG A 302 -2.94 4.31 -17.77
N SER A 303 -1.90 3.61 -17.29
CA SER A 303 -0.93 4.18 -16.34
C SER A 303 -0.07 5.30 -16.93
N ILE A 304 0.05 5.36 -18.26
CA ILE A 304 0.71 6.47 -18.96
C ILE A 304 -0.29 7.42 -19.64
N CYS A 305 -1.60 7.25 -19.39
CA CYS A 305 -2.66 7.99 -20.05
C CYS A 305 -2.58 8.00 -21.59
N ASP A 306 -2.09 6.90 -22.18
CA ASP A 306 -2.25 6.62 -23.59
C ASP A 306 -3.69 6.14 -23.81
N TRP A 307 -4.54 7.07 -24.23
CA TRP A 307 -5.99 6.85 -24.35
C TRP A 307 -6.46 6.59 -25.77
N ASP A 308 -5.54 6.39 -26.72
CA ASP A 308 -5.92 6.11 -28.10
C ASP A 308 -6.73 4.81 -28.18
N ALA A 309 -7.98 4.89 -28.64
CA ALA A 309 -8.95 3.79 -28.68
C ALA A 309 -9.15 2.99 -27.36
N ILE A 310 -8.73 3.52 -26.20
CA ILE A 310 -8.65 2.75 -24.95
C ILE A 310 -10.02 2.26 -24.46
N GLU A 311 -11.09 3.04 -24.67
CA GLU A 311 -12.45 2.67 -24.23
C GLU A 311 -13.05 1.56 -25.10
N ALA A 312 -12.75 1.55 -26.40
CA ALA A 312 -13.17 0.49 -27.32
C ALA A 312 -12.42 -0.82 -27.02
N GLU A 313 -11.12 -0.73 -26.75
CA GLU A 313 -10.29 -1.84 -26.28
C GLU A 313 -10.82 -2.40 -24.95
N GLU A 314 -11.15 -1.54 -23.98
CA GLU A 314 -11.71 -1.95 -22.69
C GLU A 314 -13.03 -2.71 -22.85
N ALA A 315 -13.94 -2.21 -23.69
CA ALA A 315 -15.22 -2.88 -23.96
C ALA A 315 -15.04 -4.28 -24.57
N GLU A 316 -14.10 -4.44 -25.50
CA GLU A 316 -13.75 -5.73 -26.08
C GLU A 316 -13.18 -6.69 -25.01
N LEU A 317 -12.24 -6.21 -24.20
CA LEU A 317 -11.63 -7.00 -23.12
C LEU A 317 -12.66 -7.47 -22.09
N LEU A 318 -13.58 -6.60 -21.68
CA LEU A 318 -14.64 -6.96 -20.74
C LEU A 318 -15.53 -8.08 -21.32
N SER A 319 -15.87 -8.02 -22.61
CA SER A 319 -16.63 -9.06 -23.30
C SER A 319 -15.88 -10.40 -23.36
N LEU A 320 -14.57 -10.37 -23.62
CA LEU A 320 -13.73 -11.57 -23.65
C LEU A 320 -13.63 -12.24 -22.28
N LEU A 321 -13.49 -11.45 -21.21
CA LEU A 321 -13.42 -11.95 -19.84
C LEU A 321 -14.73 -12.59 -19.37
N ASP A 322 -15.88 -12.11 -19.86
CA ASP A 322 -17.19 -12.67 -19.53
C ASP A 322 -17.50 -13.97 -20.31
N GLY A 323 -16.94 -14.13 -21.52
CA GLY A 323 -17.32 -15.20 -22.45
C GLY A 323 -16.33 -16.33 -22.72
N ARG A 324 -15.01 -16.12 -22.59
CA ARG A 324 -14.00 -17.07 -23.13
C ARG A 324 -13.00 -17.63 -22.12
N GLY A 325 -13.01 -17.14 -20.88
CA GLY A 325 -12.07 -17.58 -19.85
C GLY A 325 -10.65 -17.04 -20.06
N GLY A 326 -9.88 -17.12 -18.97
CA GLY A 326 -8.57 -16.49 -18.79
C GLY A 326 -8.46 -16.04 -17.32
N ALA A 327 -7.25 -15.94 -16.79
CA ALA A 327 -7.02 -15.50 -15.42
C ALA A 327 -6.03 -14.33 -15.41
N PRO A 328 -6.42 -13.16 -15.98
CA PRO A 328 -5.60 -11.97 -15.80
C PRO A 328 -5.48 -11.65 -14.32
N ASN A 329 -4.46 -10.87 -13.95
CA ASN A 329 -4.36 -10.40 -12.57
C ASN A 329 -5.60 -9.55 -12.22
N PRO A 330 -6.39 -9.92 -11.19
CA PRO A 330 -7.61 -9.19 -10.82
C PRO A 330 -7.39 -7.71 -10.50
N PHE A 331 -6.19 -7.31 -10.04
CA PHE A 331 -5.87 -5.92 -9.78
C PHE A 331 -5.95 -5.02 -11.01
N ALA A 332 -5.54 -5.52 -12.18
CA ALA A 332 -5.58 -4.75 -13.42
C ALA A 332 -7.03 -4.46 -13.86
N VAL A 333 -7.96 -5.35 -13.51
CA VAL A 333 -9.40 -5.23 -13.85
C VAL A 333 -10.11 -4.22 -12.95
N LEU A 334 -9.59 -3.93 -11.75
CA LEU A 334 -10.21 -2.95 -10.83
C LEU A 334 -10.28 -1.54 -11.43
N SER A 335 -9.36 -1.18 -12.33
CA SER A 335 -9.39 0.11 -13.01
C SER A 335 -10.42 0.16 -14.14
N MET A 336 -10.88 -0.97 -14.67
CA MET A 336 -11.81 -1.06 -15.79
C MET A 336 -13.26 -0.87 -15.33
N ALA A 337 -14.17 -0.53 -16.25
CA ALA A 337 -15.61 -0.46 -16.00
C ALA A 337 -16.27 -1.85 -15.84
N ALA A 338 -15.59 -2.79 -15.18
CA ALA A 338 -16.08 -4.14 -14.92
C ALA A 338 -17.19 -4.13 -13.86
N THR A 339 -18.18 -5.01 -14.02
CA THR A 339 -19.22 -5.24 -13.02
C THR A 339 -18.65 -5.99 -11.80
N PRO A 340 -19.28 -5.89 -10.61
CA PRO A 340 -18.88 -6.68 -9.44
C PRO A 340 -18.85 -8.20 -9.72
N SER A 341 -19.82 -8.72 -10.48
CA SER A 341 -19.88 -10.14 -10.85
C SER A 341 -18.70 -10.56 -11.74
N LEU A 342 -18.31 -9.72 -12.72
CA LEU A 342 -17.17 -10.01 -13.57
C LEU A 342 -15.85 -9.97 -12.79
N GLN A 343 -15.70 -9.02 -11.86
CA GLN A 343 -14.54 -8.97 -10.95
C GLN A 343 -14.42 -10.26 -10.13
N LEU A 344 -15.53 -10.80 -9.62
CA LEU A 344 -15.54 -12.09 -8.92
C LEU A 344 -15.17 -13.26 -9.84
N THR A 345 -15.69 -13.29 -11.07
CA THR A 345 -15.36 -14.33 -12.06
C THR A 345 -13.85 -14.35 -12.34
N VAL A 346 -13.25 -13.18 -12.57
CA VAL A 346 -11.80 -13.05 -12.79
C VAL A 346 -11.01 -13.47 -11.54
N ALA A 347 -11.44 -13.02 -10.35
CA ALA A 347 -10.80 -13.38 -9.09
C ALA A 347 -10.83 -14.91 -8.84
N ARG A 348 -11.97 -15.57 -9.11
CA ARG A 348 -12.10 -17.03 -9.01
C ARG A 348 -11.18 -17.76 -10.00
N ALA A 349 -11.07 -17.26 -11.23
CA ALA A 349 -10.16 -17.84 -12.21
C ALA A 349 -8.70 -17.73 -11.72
N ALA A 350 -8.28 -16.56 -11.24
CA ALA A 350 -6.95 -16.34 -10.69
C ALA A 350 -6.67 -17.18 -9.43
N ALA A 351 -7.65 -17.34 -8.52
CA ALA A 351 -7.51 -18.18 -7.34
C ALA A 351 -7.33 -19.67 -7.71
N ARG A 352 -8.01 -20.16 -8.76
CA ARG A 352 -7.86 -21.53 -9.26
C ARG A 352 -6.49 -21.79 -9.88
N GLU A 353 -5.86 -20.78 -10.47
CA GLU A 353 -4.51 -20.89 -11.04
C GLU A 353 -3.41 -21.14 -10.00
N LEU A 354 -3.68 -20.84 -8.72
CA LEU A 354 -2.73 -21.16 -7.64
C LEU A 354 -2.44 -22.67 -7.57
N ARG A 355 -3.39 -23.53 -7.97
CA ARG A 355 -3.25 -25.01 -7.96
C ARG A 355 -2.74 -25.58 -6.63
N VAL A 356 -3.13 -24.93 -5.52
CA VAL A 356 -2.77 -25.31 -4.15
C VAL A 356 -4.04 -25.57 -3.36
N GLY A 357 -4.05 -26.65 -2.58
CA GLY A 357 -5.14 -27.01 -1.67
C GLY A 357 -4.73 -26.95 -0.19
N PRO A 358 -5.69 -27.21 0.72
CA PRO A 358 -5.42 -27.27 2.16
C PRO A 358 -4.41 -28.37 2.48
N MET A 359 -3.58 -28.13 3.50
CA MET A 359 -2.60 -29.10 3.99
C MET A 359 -3.07 -29.72 5.31
N ASP A 360 -2.76 -31.00 5.53
CA ASP A 360 -2.92 -31.62 6.83
C ASP A 360 -1.69 -31.29 7.70
N PHE A 361 -1.91 -30.46 8.72
CA PHE A 361 -0.87 -30.07 9.67
C PHE A 361 -0.83 -30.97 10.92
N GLY A 362 -1.80 -31.89 11.08
CA GLY A 362 -2.00 -32.64 12.32
C GLY A 362 -2.64 -31.80 13.45
N PRO A 363 -2.53 -32.26 14.71
CA PRO A 363 -3.18 -31.61 15.83
C PRO A 363 -2.53 -30.26 16.14
N ARG A 364 -3.39 -29.25 16.33
CA ARG A 364 -2.97 -27.89 16.65
C ARG A 364 -2.42 -27.78 18.08
N ALA A 365 -1.48 -26.88 18.29
CA ALA A 365 -0.99 -26.54 19.62
C ALA A 365 -2.15 -26.11 20.55
N ALA A 366 -2.03 -26.46 21.83
CA ALA A 366 -3.00 -26.05 22.84
C ALA A 366 -3.15 -24.51 22.86
N ARG A 367 -4.36 -24.07 23.23
CA ARG A 367 -4.70 -22.65 23.32
C ARG A 367 -3.72 -21.89 24.22
N HIS A 368 -3.62 -20.59 24.01
CA HIS A 368 -2.82 -19.73 24.89
C HIS A 368 -3.21 -19.98 26.36
N PRO A 369 -2.26 -20.16 27.30
CA PRO A 369 -2.58 -20.48 28.70
C PRO A 369 -3.52 -19.48 29.37
N GLU A 370 -3.42 -18.21 28.96
CA GLU A 370 -4.24 -17.10 29.43
C GLU A 370 -5.55 -16.89 28.63
N GLY A 371 -5.86 -17.76 27.66
CA GLY A 371 -7.10 -17.66 26.86
C GLY A 371 -7.12 -16.57 25.77
N LYS A 372 -5.98 -15.93 25.48
CA LYS A 372 -5.85 -14.91 24.42
C LYS A 372 -6.06 -15.48 23.02
N LEU A 373 -6.61 -14.66 22.13
CA LEU A 373 -6.76 -14.97 20.71
C LEU A 373 -5.48 -14.58 19.94
N ARG A 374 -4.90 -15.51 19.19
CA ARG A 374 -3.72 -15.25 18.34
C ARG A 374 -4.13 -14.80 16.95
N VAL A 375 -3.77 -13.58 16.57
CA VAL A 375 -4.13 -12.99 15.27
C VAL A 375 -2.87 -12.80 14.44
N GLY A 376 -2.79 -13.51 13.31
CA GLY A 376 -1.68 -13.41 12.37
C GLY A 376 -2.00 -12.43 11.25
N TYR A 377 -1.10 -11.52 10.92
CA TYR A 377 -1.23 -10.58 9.79
C TYR A 377 -0.14 -10.89 8.76
N VAL A 378 -0.53 -11.22 7.52
CA VAL A 378 0.42 -11.57 6.45
C VAL A 378 0.46 -10.49 5.37
N SER A 379 1.66 -9.95 5.09
CA SER A 379 1.84 -8.90 4.08
C SER A 379 3.30 -8.70 3.65
N SER A 380 3.51 -8.21 2.43
CA SER A 380 4.79 -7.62 1.98
C SER A 380 4.94 -6.14 2.34
N ASP A 381 3.90 -5.53 2.89
CA ASP A 381 3.78 -4.07 2.90
C ASP A 381 4.08 -3.45 4.27
N PHE A 382 4.71 -4.20 5.18
CA PHE A 382 5.17 -3.72 6.50
C PHE A 382 6.47 -2.91 6.42
N CYS A 383 6.49 -1.99 5.44
CA CYS A 383 7.57 -1.08 5.09
C CYS A 383 6.96 0.28 4.70
N ARG A 384 7.70 1.18 4.04
CA ARG A 384 7.17 2.44 3.50
C ARG A 384 6.20 2.19 2.35
N HIS A 385 4.98 1.85 2.73
CA HIS A 385 3.86 1.54 1.86
C HIS A 385 2.57 2.14 2.41
N ALA A 386 1.60 2.37 1.53
CA ALA A 386 0.28 2.91 1.89
C ALA A 386 -0.41 2.09 2.99
N THR A 387 -0.34 0.75 2.91
CA THR A 387 -0.87 -0.17 3.92
C THR A 387 -0.36 0.16 5.32
N ALA A 388 0.97 0.24 5.50
CA ALA A 388 1.57 0.52 6.80
C ALA A 388 1.20 1.91 7.34
N LEU A 389 1.16 2.93 6.48
CA LEU A 389 0.77 4.29 6.85
C LEU A 389 -0.68 4.38 7.36
N LEU A 390 -1.56 3.50 6.88
CA LEU A 390 -2.96 3.45 7.31
C LEU A 390 -3.14 2.68 8.63
N VAL A 391 -2.46 1.54 8.77
CA VAL A 391 -2.79 0.52 9.78
C VAL A 391 -1.88 0.52 11.01
N VAL A 392 -0.71 1.15 10.97
CA VAL A 392 0.30 1.02 12.05
C VAL A 392 -0.27 1.28 13.45
N GLN A 393 -1.11 2.31 13.58
CA GLN A 393 -1.68 2.69 14.87
C GLN A 393 -2.77 1.73 15.34
N LEU A 394 -3.50 1.05 14.42
CA LEU A 394 -4.39 -0.06 14.81
C LEU A 394 -3.58 -1.15 15.52
N PHE A 395 -2.42 -1.52 14.97
CA PHE A 395 -1.57 -2.53 15.58
C PHE A 395 -1.02 -2.05 16.93
N GLU A 396 -0.59 -0.79 17.06
CA GLU A 396 -0.13 -0.19 18.32
C GLU A 396 -1.21 -0.20 19.42
N LEU A 397 -2.50 -0.17 19.06
CA LEU A 397 -3.63 0.00 19.98
C LEU A 397 -4.40 -1.28 20.33
N HIS A 398 -4.07 -2.41 19.71
CA HIS A 398 -4.73 -3.67 20.03
C HIS A 398 -4.58 -4.04 21.52
N ASP A 399 -5.66 -4.53 22.13
CA ASP A 399 -5.70 -4.94 23.53
C ASP A 399 -4.91 -6.24 23.77
N ARG A 400 -3.66 -6.07 24.21
CA ARG A 400 -2.72 -7.15 24.53
C ARG A 400 -3.14 -8.06 25.68
N THR A 401 -4.17 -7.68 26.44
CA THR A 401 -4.75 -8.55 27.47
C THR A 401 -5.65 -9.62 26.85
N ARG A 402 -6.19 -9.38 25.66
CA ARG A 402 -7.13 -10.27 24.96
C ARG A 402 -6.56 -10.87 23.67
N PHE A 403 -5.63 -10.18 23.03
CA PHE A 403 -5.05 -10.56 21.74
C PHE A 403 -3.52 -10.65 21.82
N GLU A 404 -2.96 -11.69 21.22
CA GLU A 404 -1.55 -11.73 20.83
C GLU A 404 -1.52 -11.52 19.31
N ILE A 405 -0.81 -10.49 18.82
CA ILE A 405 -0.73 -10.21 17.39
C ILE A 405 0.65 -10.54 16.82
N ILE A 406 0.65 -11.21 15.68
CA ILE A 406 1.87 -11.72 15.04
C ILE A 406 1.90 -11.21 13.60
N ALA A 407 3.00 -10.56 13.20
CA ALA A 407 3.25 -10.21 11.82
C ALA A 407 4.01 -11.34 11.11
N TYR A 408 3.57 -11.68 9.90
CA TYR A 408 4.28 -12.53 8.94
C TYR A 408 4.65 -11.69 7.73
N SER A 409 5.86 -11.12 7.75
CA SER A 409 6.34 -10.23 6.71
C SER A 409 7.10 -10.99 5.64
N HIS A 410 6.74 -10.79 4.38
CA HIS A 410 7.54 -11.24 3.22
C HIS A 410 8.00 -10.05 2.35
N GLY A 411 7.99 -8.85 2.93
CA GLY A 411 8.44 -7.62 2.29
C GLY A 411 9.90 -7.29 2.60
N PRO A 412 10.49 -6.29 1.91
CA PRO A 412 11.84 -5.83 2.23
C PRO A 412 11.87 -5.07 3.56
N ASP A 413 12.97 -5.20 4.33
CA ASP A 413 13.29 -4.25 5.40
C ASP A 413 13.91 -2.99 4.81
N ASP A 414 13.07 -1.99 4.57
CA ASP A 414 13.48 -0.71 4.00
C ASP A 414 14.12 0.25 5.01
N ARG A 415 14.27 -0.19 6.28
CA ARG A 415 14.82 0.60 7.40
C ARG A 415 14.13 1.95 7.60
N SER A 416 12.89 2.08 7.14
CA SER A 416 12.10 3.30 7.31
C SER A 416 11.60 3.44 8.74
N GLU A 417 11.28 4.67 9.14
CA GLU A 417 10.64 4.96 10.43
C GLU A 417 9.33 4.19 10.60
N ILE A 418 8.51 4.12 9.55
CA ILE A 418 7.25 3.37 9.56
C ILE A 418 7.49 1.86 9.66
N GLY A 419 8.50 1.31 8.97
CA GLY A 419 8.89 -0.10 9.11
C GLY A 419 9.34 -0.43 10.53
N ALA A 420 10.08 0.48 11.18
CA ALA A 420 10.46 0.34 12.58
C ALA A 420 9.27 0.40 13.54
N ARG A 421 8.32 1.33 13.32
CA ARG A 421 7.06 1.39 14.09
C ARG A 421 6.25 0.11 13.94
N MET A 422 6.07 -0.37 12.71
CA MET A 422 5.39 -1.63 12.43
C MET A 422 6.02 -2.79 13.20
N ARG A 423 7.35 -2.98 13.12
CA ARG A 423 8.04 -4.05 13.87
C ARG A 423 7.81 -3.98 15.38
N LYS A 424 7.79 -2.78 15.95
CA LYS A 424 7.55 -2.56 17.38
C LYS A 424 6.09 -2.78 17.78
N ALA A 425 5.14 -2.58 16.86
CA ALA A 425 3.72 -2.67 17.14
C ALA A 425 3.24 -4.10 17.41
N PHE A 426 3.88 -5.12 16.84
CA PHE A 426 3.49 -6.53 17.04
C PHE A 426 4.19 -7.17 18.25
N ASP A 427 3.53 -8.14 18.88
CA ASP A 427 4.15 -8.96 19.93
C ASP A 427 5.27 -9.84 19.35
N ARG A 428 5.08 -10.30 18.11
CA ARG A 428 6.05 -11.08 17.35
C ARG A 428 6.08 -10.63 15.90
N PHE A 429 7.29 -10.42 15.37
CA PHE A 429 7.51 -10.09 13.96
C PHE A 429 8.32 -11.21 13.31
N VAL A 430 7.70 -11.93 12.38
CA VAL A 430 8.27 -13.11 11.71
C VAL A 430 8.58 -12.77 10.27
N ASP A 431 9.86 -12.82 9.91
CA ASP A 431 10.29 -12.76 8.53
C ASP A 431 10.07 -14.12 7.86
N ILE A 432 9.25 -14.13 6.81
CA ILE A 432 8.94 -15.28 5.97
C ILE A 432 9.34 -15.04 4.51
N ASN A 433 10.13 -14.00 4.20
CA ASN A 433 10.54 -13.65 2.85
C ASN A 433 11.31 -14.79 2.16
N ALA A 434 12.25 -15.41 2.88
CA ALA A 434 13.06 -16.53 2.37
C ALA A 434 12.34 -17.89 2.43
N MET A 435 11.18 -17.98 3.06
CA MET A 435 10.41 -19.22 3.19
C MET A 435 9.54 -19.42 1.95
N SER A 436 9.41 -20.67 1.51
CA SER A 436 8.35 -21.08 0.57
C SER A 436 6.96 -20.89 1.20
N ASP A 437 5.91 -20.88 0.38
CA ASP A 437 4.53 -20.76 0.89
C ASP A 437 4.17 -21.91 1.84
N GLU A 438 4.72 -23.11 1.61
CA GLU A 438 4.51 -24.26 2.49
C GLU A 438 5.20 -24.08 3.84
N GLU A 439 6.47 -23.67 3.84
CA GLU A 439 7.22 -23.41 5.08
C GLU A 439 6.58 -22.29 5.89
N ALA A 440 6.15 -21.21 5.23
CA ALA A 440 5.42 -20.12 5.86
C ALA A 440 4.09 -20.60 6.47
N ALA A 441 3.32 -21.44 5.75
CA ALA A 441 2.09 -22.01 6.28
C ALA A 441 2.34 -22.93 7.50
N ARG A 442 3.37 -23.79 7.45
CA ARG A 442 3.78 -24.63 8.60
C ARG A 442 4.17 -23.77 9.80
N ARG A 443 4.90 -22.67 9.55
CA ARG A 443 5.28 -21.72 10.59
C ARG A 443 4.08 -21.05 11.24
N ILE A 444 3.13 -20.54 10.45
CA ILE A 444 1.89 -19.91 10.95
C ILE A 444 1.07 -20.91 11.78
N HIS A 445 0.95 -22.15 11.31
CA HIS A 445 0.26 -23.20 12.04
C HIS A 445 0.96 -23.55 13.37
N ALA A 446 2.29 -23.71 13.35
CA ALA A 446 3.08 -24.02 14.54
C ALA A 446 3.03 -22.91 15.61
N ASP A 447 2.92 -21.65 15.16
CA ASP A 447 2.69 -20.50 16.05
C ASP A 447 1.29 -20.48 16.65
N GLY A 448 0.40 -21.37 16.21
CA GLY A 448 -0.93 -21.56 16.76
C GLY A 448 -1.85 -20.38 16.50
N VAL A 449 -1.78 -19.76 15.31
CA VAL A 449 -2.64 -18.64 14.90
C VAL A 449 -4.12 -19.06 14.81
N ASP A 450 -5.00 -18.32 15.49
CA ASP A 450 -6.45 -18.55 15.50
C ASP A 450 -7.14 -17.90 14.29
N ILE A 451 -6.79 -16.64 14.02
CA ILE A 451 -7.31 -15.88 12.88
C ILE A 451 -6.13 -15.39 12.04
N LEU A 452 -6.12 -15.74 10.75
CA LEU A 452 -5.17 -15.21 9.78
C LEU A 452 -5.82 -14.09 8.95
N ILE A 453 -5.23 -12.90 8.99
CA ILE A 453 -5.63 -11.73 8.21
C ILE A 453 -4.69 -11.59 7.01
N GLU A 454 -5.23 -11.82 5.82
CA GLU A 454 -4.58 -11.67 4.52
C GLU A 454 -4.71 -10.21 4.05
N MET A 455 -3.57 -9.57 3.77
CA MET A 455 -3.52 -8.12 3.50
C MET A 455 -2.94 -7.77 2.12
N LYS A 456 -2.99 -8.67 1.12
CA LYS A 456 -2.44 -8.44 -0.22
C LYS A 456 -3.41 -8.72 -1.36
N GLY A 457 -4.28 -9.71 -1.26
CA GLY A 457 -5.12 -10.21 -2.36
C GLY A 457 -4.29 -10.46 -3.62
N PHE A 458 -4.57 -9.72 -4.70
CA PHE A 458 -3.85 -9.83 -5.97
C PHE A 458 -2.88 -8.68 -6.28
N THR A 459 -2.49 -7.90 -5.26
CA THR A 459 -1.52 -6.81 -5.41
C THR A 459 -0.08 -7.34 -5.58
N SER A 460 0.85 -6.46 -5.97
CA SER A 460 2.26 -6.82 -6.16
C SER A 460 2.86 -7.48 -4.91
N GLY A 461 3.53 -8.62 -5.07
CA GLY A 461 4.14 -9.38 -3.97
C GLY A 461 3.16 -10.27 -3.20
N ALA A 462 1.92 -10.43 -3.65
CA ALA A 462 0.94 -11.32 -3.01
C ALA A 462 1.39 -12.79 -2.92
N ARG A 463 1.02 -13.45 -1.82
CA ARG A 463 1.33 -14.86 -1.52
C ARG A 463 0.10 -15.61 -1.01
N LEU A 464 -1.00 -15.56 -1.77
CA LEU A 464 -2.25 -16.24 -1.43
C LEU A 464 -2.10 -17.76 -1.26
N GLY A 465 -1.05 -18.38 -1.84
CA GLY A 465 -0.73 -19.79 -1.64
C GLY A 465 -0.46 -20.18 -0.19
N ILE A 466 -0.08 -19.23 0.68
CA ILE A 466 0.03 -19.44 2.13
C ILE A 466 -1.37 -19.69 2.73
N ALA A 467 -2.31 -18.80 2.46
CA ALA A 467 -3.69 -18.92 2.95
C ALA A 467 -4.45 -20.09 2.31
N ALA A 468 -4.15 -20.44 1.05
CA ALA A 468 -4.73 -21.59 0.36
C ALA A 468 -4.47 -22.94 1.07
N ARG A 469 -3.35 -23.04 1.78
CA ARG A 469 -3.00 -24.20 2.61
C ARG A 469 -3.78 -24.28 3.92
N ARG A 470 -4.54 -23.23 4.27
CA ARG A 470 -5.35 -23.07 5.49
C ARG A 470 -4.59 -23.32 6.82
N PRO A 471 -3.50 -22.60 7.09
CA PRO A 471 -2.74 -22.76 8.35
C PRO A 471 -3.49 -22.31 9.60
N ALA A 472 -4.53 -21.48 9.46
CA ALA A 472 -5.42 -21.05 10.54
C ALA A 472 -6.87 -21.48 10.25
N PRO A 473 -7.69 -21.76 11.28
CA PRO A 473 -9.08 -22.19 11.07
C PRO A 473 -9.98 -21.09 10.51
N VAL A 474 -9.74 -19.84 10.91
CA VAL A 474 -10.47 -18.66 10.43
C VAL A 474 -9.49 -17.78 9.64
N GLN A 475 -9.87 -17.40 8.42
CA GLN A 475 -9.07 -16.53 7.56
C GLN A 475 -9.93 -15.39 7.02
N ALA A 476 -9.40 -14.16 7.01
CA ALA A 476 -10.11 -13.00 6.49
C ALA A 476 -9.21 -12.14 5.60
N SER A 477 -9.78 -11.55 4.55
CA SER A 477 -9.12 -10.53 3.74
C SER A 477 -9.39 -9.14 4.29
N PHE A 478 -8.36 -8.29 4.31
CA PHE A 478 -8.48 -6.94 4.83
C PHE A 478 -7.50 -5.96 4.16
N LEU A 479 -8.03 -4.78 3.80
CA LEU A 479 -7.32 -3.56 3.45
C LEU A 479 -6.53 -3.56 2.12
N GLY A 480 -5.66 -4.55 1.88
CA GLY A 480 -4.67 -4.49 0.80
C GLY A 480 -5.26 -4.55 -0.61
N PHE A 481 -6.28 -5.37 -0.82
CA PHE A 481 -6.92 -5.57 -2.12
C PHE A 481 -8.40 -5.15 -2.07
N PRO A 482 -8.83 -4.13 -2.84
CA PRO A 482 -10.17 -3.57 -2.76
C PRO A 482 -11.16 -4.32 -3.67
N GLY A 483 -11.30 -5.63 -3.47
CA GLY A 483 -12.15 -6.53 -4.23
C GLY A 483 -12.18 -7.94 -3.64
N ALA A 484 -13.00 -8.83 -4.23
CA ALA A 484 -13.07 -10.22 -3.79
C ALA A 484 -11.78 -10.99 -4.12
N THR A 485 -11.32 -11.86 -3.23
CA THR A 485 -10.21 -12.77 -3.53
C THR A 485 -10.64 -13.90 -4.48
N GLY A 486 -11.95 -14.17 -4.59
CA GLY A 486 -12.48 -15.28 -5.38
C GLY A 486 -12.09 -16.66 -4.82
N ALA A 487 -11.54 -16.71 -3.61
CA ALA A 487 -10.94 -17.90 -3.03
C ALA A 487 -11.87 -18.55 -2.00
N ASP A 488 -12.08 -19.85 -2.11
CA ASP A 488 -12.88 -20.63 -1.15
C ASP A 488 -12.15 -20.86 0.18
N PHE A 489 -10.89 -20.43 0.28
CA PHE A 489 -10.06 -20.54 1.47
C PHE A 489 -9.99 -19.26 2.31
N ILE A 490 -10.61 -18.15 1.88
CA ILE A 490 -10.76 -16.95 2.71
C ILE A 490 -12.23 -16.86 3.17
N ASP A 491 -12.45 -16.85 4.48
CA ASP A 491 -13.79 -17.00 5.05
C ASP A 491 -14.55 -15.66 5.10
N TYR A 492 -13.84 -14.57 5.41
CA TYR A 492 -14.44 -13.24 5.62
C TYR A 492 -13.74 -12.12 4.85
N VAL A 493 -14.47 -11.06 4.51
CA VAL A 493 -13.93 -9.78 4.03
C VAL A 493 -14.35 -8.67 4.99
N ILE A 494 -13.39 -7.92 5.52
CA ILE A 494 -13.65 -6.80 6.43
C ILE A 494 -13.92 -5.53 5.62
N ALA A 495 -15.13 -5.00 5.77
CA ALA A 495 -15.66 -3.88 5.00
C ALA A 495 -16.52 -2.94 5.87
N ASP A 496 -17.34 -2.10 5.25
CA ASP A 496 -18.33 -1.24 5.89
C ASP A 496 -19.60 -1.10 5.01
N PRO A 497 -20.71 -0.58 5.54
CA PRO A 497 -21.98 -0.50 4.81
C PRO A 497 -21.95 0.31 3.51
N VAL A 498 -21.00 1.24 3.37
CA VAL A 498 -20.90 2.10 2.19
C VAL A 498 -20.04 1.42 1.13
N VAL A 499 -18.84 0.95 1.48
CA VAL A 499 -17.87 0.39 0.52
C VAL A 499 -18.33 -0.94 -0.06
N LEU A 500 -18.97 -1.79 0.76
CA LEU A 500 -19.48 -3.09 0.35
C LEU A 500 -20.81 -3.38 1.06
N PRO A 501 -21.94 -2.90 0.53
CA PRO A 501 -23.25 -3.13 1.15
C PRO A 501 -23.63 -4.62 1.09
N PHE A 502 -24.43 -5.11 2.04
CA PHE A 502 -24.82 -6.54 2.10
C PHE A 502 -25.55 -7.03 0.85
N GLN A 503 -26.20 -6.14 0.11
CA GLN A 503 -26.87 -6.45 -1.16
C GLN A 503 -25.89 -6.97 -2.22
N GLU A 504 -24.61 -6.64 -2.11
CA GLU A 504 -23.55 -7.06 -3.04
C GLU A 504 -22.82 -8.33 -2.58
N GLU A 505 -23.31 -9.02 -1.54
CA GLU A 505 -22.66 -10.25 -1.01
C GLU A 505 -22.51 -11.34 -2.07
N ALA A 506 -23.43 -11.43 -3.03
CA ALA A 506 -23.34 -12.40 -4.14
C ALA A 506 -22.14 -12.17 -5.06
N SER A 507 -21.59 -10.95 -5.06
CA SER A 507 -20.41 -10.54 -5.83
C SER A 507 -19.09 -10.78 -5.08
N PHE A 508 -19.13 -11.44 -3.92
CA PHE A 508 -17.95 -11.82 -3.13
C PHE A 508 -17.97 -13.33 -2.81
N SER A 509 -16.78 -13.94 -2.77
CA SER A 509 -16.61 -15.31 -2.27
C SER A 509 -16.74 -15.36 -0.74
N GLU A 510 -16.10 -14.39 -0.10
CA GLU A 510 -16.00 -14.20 1.33
C GLU A 510 -17.31 -13.70 1.94
N ARG A 511 -17.52 -13.94 3.23
CA ARG A 511 -18.66 -13.38 3.98
C ARG A 511 -18.34 -11.97 4.47
N ILE A 512 -19.28 -11.05 4.29
CA ILE A 512 -19.08 -9.63 4.62
C ILE A 512 -19.10 -9.40 6.14
N VAL A 513 -18.07 -8.72 6.65
CA VAL A 513 -18.03 -8.18 8.02
C VAL A 513 -18.05 -6.66 7.96
N HIS A 514 -19.15 -6.05 8.39
CA HIS A 514 -19.24 -4.58 8.46
C HIS A 514 -18.66 -4.05 9.77
N LEU A 515 -17.64 -3.21 9.65
CA LEU A 515 -17.30 -2.24 10.67
C LEU A 515 -18.34 -1.09 10.65
N PRO A 516 -18.58 -0.42 11.80
CA PRO A 516 -19.72 0.49 11.93
C PRO A 516 -19.65 1.74 11.04
N HIS A 517 -18.45 2.26 10.77
CA HIS A 517 -18.26 3.56 10.11
C HIS A 517 -17.46 3.49 8.82
N CYS A 518 -16.28 2.88 8.87
CA CYS A 518 -15.38 2.76 7.73
C CYS A 518 -14.54 1.49 7.85
N TYR A 519 -14.26 0.83 6.74
CA TYR A 519 -13.35 -0.30 6.69
C TYR A 519 -11.89 0.14 6.81
N GLN A 520 -11.53 1.34 6.36
CA GLN A 520 -10.14 1.79 6.29
C GLN A 520 -9.71 2.40 7.64
N PRO A 521 -8.64 1.88 8.28
CA PRO A 521 -8.02 2.54 9.42
C PRO A 521 -7.19 3.73 8.96
N ASN A 522 -7.00 4.71 9.83
CA ASN A 522 -6.07 5.82 9.60
C ASN A 522 -5.21 6.05 10.84
N ASP A 523 -3.91 6.28 10.63
CA ASP A 523 -3.02 6.71 11.71
C ASP A 523 -3.28 8.18 12.04
N ALA A 524 -3.89 8.41 13.20
CA ALA A 524 -4.19 9.73 13.75
C ALA A 524 -2.95 10.42 14.36
N SER A 525 -1.81 9.73 14.45
CA SER A 525 -0.53 10.31 14.89
C SER A 525 0.30 10.88 13.74
N ARG A 526 -0.17 10.77 12.48
CA ARG A 526 0.55 11.24 11.30
C ARG A 526 0.82 12.74 11.36
N ARG A 527 2.11 13.08 11.35
CA ARG A 527 2.58 14.47 11.36
C ARG A 527 2.37 15.11 9.99
N ILE A 528 1.90 16.34 10.01
CA ILE A 528 1.94 17.24 8.85
C ILE A 528 3.09 18.20 9.11
N ALA A 529 3.95 18.44 8.12
CA ALA A 529 5.06 19.37 8.30
C ALA A 529 4.56 20.78 8.72
N ASP A 530 5.28 21.42 9.63
CA ASP A 530 4.93 22.76 10.15
C ASP A 530 4.98 23.79 9.02
N LEU A 531 6.04 23.74 8.22
CA LEU A 531 6.19 24.58 7.04
C LEU A 531 5.35 24.02 5.89
N THR A 532 4.37 24.80 5.46
CA THR A 532 3.66 24.56 4.19
C THR A 532 4.41 25.28 3.07
N PRO A 533 4.79 24.60 1.97
CA PRO A 533 5.46 25.26 0.85
C PRO A 533 4.56 26.33 0.23
N THR A 534 5.13 27.32 -0.46
CA THR A 534 4.34 28.33 -1.17
C THR A 534 3.80 27.79 -2.49
N ARG A 535 2.78 28.45 -3.05
CA ARG A 535 2.24 28.09 -4.38
C ARG A 535 3.34 28.16 -5.45
N ALA A 536 4.15 29.22 -5.49
CA ALA A 536 5.30 29.33 -6.38
C ALA A 536 6.31 28.16 -6.23
N GLN A 537 6.65 27.74 -5.01
CA GLN A 537 7.55 26.59 -4.78
C GLN A 537 7.01 25.27 -5.33
N CYS A 538 5.68 25.16 -5.48
CA CYS A 538 5.00 24.02 -6.06
C CYS A 538 4.69 24.18 -7.56
N GLY A 539 5.13 25.27 -8.20
CA GLY A 539 4.81 25.55 -9.61
C GLY A 539 3.33 25.89 -9.83
N LEU A 540 2.64 26.37 -8.80
CA LEU A 540 1.23 26.74 -8.83
C LEU A 540 1.08 28.26 -8.97
N PRO A 541 -0.01 28.75 -9.60
CA PRO A 541 -0.27 30.16 -9.69
C PRO A 541 -0.62 30.74 -8.31
N GLU A 542 -0.14 31.95 -8.02
CA GLU A 542 -0.41 32.63 -6.74
C GLU A 542 -1.91 32.90 -6.51
N GLN A 543 -2.68 33.08 -7.58
CA GLN A 543 -4.12 33.28 -7.56
C GLN A 543 -4.82 32.23 -8.43
N GLY A 544 -6.12 32.02 -8.19
CA GLY A 544 -6.92 31.04 -8.91
C GLY A 544 -7.20 29.78 -8.10
N PHE A 545 -8.21 29.03 -8.56
CA PHE A 545 -8.70 27.82 -7.93
C PHE A 545 -7.81 26.62 -8.29
N ILE A 546 -7.41 25.83 -7.31
CA ILE A 546 -6.55 24.66 -7.52
C ILE A 546 -7.38 23.39 -7.36
N PHE A 547 -7.76 22.79 -8.48
CA PHE A 547 -8.24 21.41 -8.47
C PHE A 547 -7.04 20.49 -8.24
N CYS A 548 -7.21 19.45 -7.41
CA CYS A 548 -6.14 18.51 -7.11
C CYS A 548 -6.60 17.08 -7.32
N SER A 549 -5.77 16.23 -7.91
CA SER A 549 -5.97 14.77 -7.89
C SER A 549 -4.61 14.09 -7.78
N PHE A 550 -4.22 13.71 -6.56
CA PHE A 550 -2.98 12.96 -6.32
C PHE A 550 -3.14 11.44 -6.45
N ASN A 551 -4.16 11.01 -7.21
CA ASN A 551 -4.37 9.61 -7.52
C ASN A 551 -3.24 9.03 -8.38
N ASN A 552 -3.05 7.71 -8.26
CA ASN A 552 -2.22 6.97 -9.21
C ASN A 552 -2.78 7.12 -10.63
N SER A 553 -1.91 7.25 -11.63
CA SER A 553 -2.25 7.57 -13.02
C SER A 553 -3.27 6.62 -13.65
N TYR A 554 -3.17 5.31 -13.38
CA TYR A 554 -4.08 4.30 -13.93
C TYR A 554 -5.55 4.47 -13.48
N LYS A 555 -5.82 5.29 -12.44
CA LYS A 555 -7.19 5.59 -11.99
C LYS A 555 -7.88 6.65 -12.84
N LEU A 556 -7.11 7.47 -13.58
CA LEU A 556 -7.67 8.50 -14.45
C LEU A 556 -8.33 7.81 -15.67
N THR A 557 -9.48 8.34 -16.07
CA THR A 557 -10.25 7.91 -17.25
C THR A 557 -10.45 9.08 -18.20
N PRO A 558 -10.59 8.82 -19.52
CA PRO A 558 -10.97 9.86 -20.48
C PRO A 558 -12.24 10.60 -20.04
N ALA A 559 -13.28 9.87 -19.63
CA ALA A 559 -14.56 10.45 -19.20
C ALA A 559 -14.45 11.44 -18.03
N PHE A 560 -13.68 11.14 -16.98
CA PHE A 560 -13.49 12.08 -15.86
C PHE A 560 -12.54 13.21 -16.22
N PHE A 561 -11.55 12.96 -17.07
CA PHE A 561 -10.68 14.01 -17.57
C PHE A 561 -11.43 15.01 -18.46
N ASP A 562 -12.41 14.56 -19.26
CA ASP A 562 -13.32 15.43 -20.01
C ASP A 562 -14.07 16.40 -19.09
N ILE A 563 -14.60 15.88 -17.96
CA ILE A 563 -15.22 16.71 -16.92
C ILE A 563 -14.22 17.74 -16.43
N TRP A 564 -13.02 17.30 -16.04
CA TRP A 564 -12.01 18.21 -15.49
C TRP A 564 -11.58 19.28 -16.50
N MET A 565 -11.50 18.98 -17.79
CA MET A 565 -11.22 19.99 -18.81
C MET A 565 -12.35 21.01 -18.91
N ARG A 566 -13.62 20.58 -18.85
CA ARG A 566 -14.76 21.50 -18.79
C ARG A 566 -14.74 22.36 -17.52
N LEU A 567 -14.35 21.79 -16.37
CA LEU A 567 -14.16 22.56 -15.13
C LEU A 567 -13.09 23.64 -15.29
N LEU A 568 -11.93 23.29 -15.87
CA LEU A 568 -10.86 24.24 -16.15
C LEU A 568 -11.34 25.34 -17.10
N SER A 569 -12.06 25.01 -18.17
CA SER A 569 -12.62 26.02 -19.08
C SER A 569 -13.64 26.93 -18.40
N ALA A 570 -14.48 26.41 -17.50
CA ALA A 570 -15.49 27.16 -16.77
C ALA A 570 -14.94 28.01 -15.61
N ALA A 571 -13.74 27.70 -15.11
CA ALA A 571 -13.06 28.41 -14.03
C ALA A 571 -11.76 29.06 -14.54
N PRO A 572 -11.80 30.28 -15.11
CA PRO A 572 -10.61 30.96 -15.62
C PRO A 572 -9.51 31.12 -14.55
N GLY A 573 -8.25 30.88 -14.92
CA GLY A 573 -7.10 30.95 -14.01
C GLY A 573 -6.97 29.77 -13.04
N SER A 574 -7.90 28.80 -13.05
CA SER A 574 -7.74 27.58 -12.27
C SER A 574 -6.70 26.63 -12.88
N VAL A 575 -6.13 25.74 -12.07
CA VAL A 575 -5.21 24.70 -12.53
C VAL A 575 -5.63 23.34 -12.00
N LEU A 576 -5.21 22.27 -12.69
CA LEU A 576 -5.35 20.90 -12.22
C LEU A 576 -3.99 20.39 -11.77
N TRP A 577 -3.87 20.06 -10.49
CA TRP A 577 -2.63 19.62 -9.86
C TRP A 577 -2.64 18.10 -9.65
N LEU A 578 -1.78 17.40 -10.38
CA LEU A 578 -1.71 15.94 -10.45
C LEU A 578 -0.43 15.42 -9.79
N LEU A 579 -0.45 14.18 -9.31
CA LEU A 579 0.77 13.52 -8.86
C LEU A 579 1.57 13.06 -10.09
N GLY A 580 2.79 13.56 -10.26
CA GLY A 580 3.67 13.17 -11.35
C GLY A 580 4.04 11.69 -11.27
N ALA A 581 3.78 10.95 -12.35
CA ALA A 581 4.11 9.53 -12.46
C ALA A 581 5.41 9.29 -13.25
N ASN A 582 5.46 9.78 -14.49
CA ASN A 582 6.60 9.71 -15.41
C ASN A 582 6.39 10.70 -16.58
N ASP A 583 7.40 10.88 -17.43
CA ASP A 583 7.33 11.85 -18.53
C ASP A 583 6.30 11.49 -19.60
N LEU A 584 6.12 10.20 -19.93
CA LEU A 584 5.09 9.76 -20.89
C LEU A 584 3.69 10.15 -20.40
N PHE A 585 3.40 9.88 -19.12
CA PHE A 585 2.15 10.26 -18.47
C PHE A 585 1.88 11.77 -18.57
N SER A 586 2.85 12.60 -18.19
CA SER A 586 2.68 14.05 -18.21
C SER A 586 2.55 14.61 -19.63
N ASN A 587 3.31 14.09 -20.59
CA ASN A 587 3.25 14.51 -21.98
C ASN A 587 1.93 14.10 -22.65
N ASN A 588 1.47 12.87 -22.40
CA ASN A 588 0.19 12.39 -22.93
C ASN A 588 -0.98 13.23 -22.39
N LEU A 589 -1.04 13.49 -21.09
CA LEU A 589 -2.12 14.32 -20.52
C LEU A 589 -2.08 15.77 -21.02
N ARG A 590 -0.90 16.35 -21.25
CA ARG A 590 -0.78 17.67 -21.90
C ARG A 590 -1.33 17.66 -23.32
N GLY A 591 -1.03 16.61 -24.09
CA GLY A 591 -1.62 16.41 -25.43
C GLY A 591 -3.15 16.26 -25.38
N GLU A 592 -3.65 15.50 -24.41
CA GLU A 592 -5.09 15.31 -24.20
C GLU A 592 -5.83 16.58 -23.75
N ALA A 593 -5.19 17.44 -22.95
CA ALA A 593 -5.70 18.77 -22.61
C ALA A 593 -5.78 19.68 -23.85
N ALA A 594 -4.70 19.73 -24.65
CA ALA A 594 -4.68 20.52 -25.88
C ALA A 594 -5.79 20.09 -26.87
N ARG A 595 -6.00 18.78 -27.02
CA ARG A 595 -7.09 18.21 -27.84
C ARG A 595 -8.49 18.65 -27.40
N ARG A 596 -8.66 18.95 -26.11
CA ARG A 596 -9.92 19.44 -25.50
C ARG A 596 -10.00 20.96 -25.42
N GLY A 597 -9.04 21.67 -26.02
CA GLY A 597 -9.01 23.14 -26.05
C GLY A 597 -8.62 23.78 -24.71
N VAL A 598 -7.95 23.04 -23.83
CA VAL A 598 -7.39 23.57 -22.57
C VAL A 598 -5.88 23.73 -22.74
N ASP A 599 -5.36 24.88 -22.31
CA ASP A 599 -3.92 25.15 -22.27
C ASP A 599 -3.18 24.08 -21.45
N PRO A 600 -2.23 23.32 -22.06
CA PRO A 600 -1.45 22.29 -21.37
C PRO A 600 -0.73 22.76 -20.11
N ASP A 601 -0.37 24.04 -20.01
CA ASP A 601 0.33 24.60 -18.84
C ASP A 601 -0.58 24.76 -17.62
N ARG A 602 -1.90 24.57 -17.79
CA ARG A 602 -2.85 24.47 -16.67
C ARG A 602 -2.83 23.12 -15.96
N LEU A 603 -2.09 22.15 -16.49
CA LEU A 603 -1.80 20.88 -15.82
C LEU A 603 -0.44 20.99 -15.11
N VAL A 604 -0.48 20.98 -13.78
CA VAL A 604 0.71 21.03 -12.93
C VAL A 604 0.98 19.64 -12.36
N PHE A 605 2.23 19.17 -12.41
CA PHE A 605 2.61 17.83 -11.96
C PHE A 605 3.50 17.91 -10.71
N ALA A 606 2.98 17.46 -9.58
CA ALA A 606 3.68 17.45 -8.30
C ALA A 606 4.69 16.29 -8.22
N PRO A 607 5.92 16.51 -7.72
CA PRO A 607 6.87 15.43 -7.50
C PRO A 607 6.43 14.53 -6.33
N LYS A 608 7.05 13.35 -6.18
CA LYS A 608 6.91 12.55 -4.96
C LYS A 608 7.68 13.21 -3.82
N LEU A 609 7.08 13.29 -2.63
CA LEU A 609 7.66 13.86 -1.42
C LEU A 609 7.53 12.87 -0.25
N PRO A 610 8.32 13.01 0.82
CA PRO A 610 8.08 12.29 2.06
C PRO A 610 6.70 12.65 2.64
N SER A 611 6.17 11.79 3.50
CA SER A 611 4.76 11.86 3.95
C SER A 611 4.39 13.20 4.63
N PRO A 612 5.18 13.76 5.57
CA PRO A 612 4.81 15.02 6.22
C PRO A 612 4.69 16.22 5.27
N GLU A 613 5.62 16.35 4.31
CA GLU A 613 5.63 17.40 3.30
C GLU A 613 4.55 17.17 2.24
N HIS A 614 4.29 15.91 1.87
CA HIS A 614 3.19 15.53 1.01
C HIS A 614 1.83 15.91 1.64
N LEU A 615 1.65 15.67 2.94
CA LEU A 615 0.43 16.10 3.64
C LEU A 615 0.34 17.63 3.74
N ALA A 616 1.45 18.32 4.01
CA ALA A 616 1.45 19.78 4.15
C ALA A 616 1.00 20.49 2.86
N ARG A 617 1.49 20.03 1.70
CA ARG A 617 1.15 20.67 0.41
C ARG A 617 -0.33 20.56 0.01
N HIS A 618 -1.09 19.61 0.57
CA HIS A 618 -2.53 19.51 0.30
C HIS A 618 -3.29 20.77 0.75
N ARG A 619 -2.76 21.51 1.74
CA ARG A 619 -3.32 22.80 2.21
C ARG A 619 -3.34 23.88 1.13
N LEU A 620 -2.57 23.71 0.05
CA LEU A 620 -2.52 24.64 -1.08
C LEU A 620 -3.64 24.40 -2.09
N ALA A 621 -4.16 23.17 -2.16
CA ALA A 621 -5.22 22.80 -3.08
C ALA A 621 -6.59 23.28 -2.58
N ASP A 622 -7.52 23.48 -3.50
CA ASP A 622 -8.85 23.98 -3.16
C ASP A 622 -9.91 22.89 -3.01
N LEU A 623 -9.93 21.96 -3.97
CA LEU A 623 -10.84 20.81 -4.00
C LEU A 623 -10.12 19.61 -4.58
N PHE A 624 -10.18 18.47 -3.88
CA PHE A 624 -9.70 17.21 -4.41
C PHE A 624 -10.77 16.58 -5.30
N LEU A 625 -10.40 16.26 -6.54
CA LEU A 625 -11.23 15.60 -7.54
C LEU A 625 -10.89 14.11 -7.58
N ASP A 626 -11.87 13.29 -7.20
CA ASP A 626 -11.75 11.84 -7.26
C ASP A 626 -12.14 11.25 -8.63
N THR A 627 -11.90 9.95 -8.82
CA THR A 627 -12.07 9.22 -10.07
C THR A 627 -12.99 8.00 -9.91
N LEU A 628 -13.58 7.57 -11.02
CA LEU A 628 -14.38 6.34 -11.14
C LEU A 628 -13.91 5.59 -12.42
N PRO A 629 -13.87 4.25 -12.46
CA PRO A 629 -14.42 3.25 -11.52
C PRO A 629 -13.56 2.92 -10.30
N TYR A 630 -12.36 3.52 -10.20
CA TYR A 630 -11.44 3.30 -9.08
C TYR A 630 -11.22 4.62 -8.33
N ASN A 631 -11.79 4.73 -7.12
CA ASN A 631 -11.67 5.91 -6.27
C ASN A 631 -10.26 6.09 -5.69
N ALA A 632 -10.02 7.28 -5.17
CA ALA A 632 -8.98 7.62 -4.23
C ALA A 632 -9.17 6.82 -2.94
N HIS A 633 -8.09 6.21 -2.47
CA HIS A 633 -8.09 5.38 -1.26
C HIS A 633 -7.27 6.13 -0.20
N THR A 634 -6.01 5.77 0.00
CA THR A 634 -5.08 6.50 0.88
C THR A 634 -4.96 7.97 0.51
N THR A 635 -4.99 8.30 -0.78
CA THR A 635 -4.93 9.69 -1.26
C THR A 635 -6.14 10.53 -0.82
N ALA A 636 -7.32 9.92 -0.69
CA ALA A 636 -8.50 10.61 -0.16
C ALA A 636 -8.37 10.81 1.36
N SER A 637 -7.92 9.80 2.11
CA SER A 637 -7.73 9.98 3.56
C SER A 637 -6.58 10.93 3.89
N ASP A 638 -5.55 11.03 3.04
CA ASP A 638 -4.49 12.04 3.12
C ASP A 638 -5.03 13.45 2.90
N ALA A 639 -5.83 13.66 1.86
CA ALA A 639 -6.49 14.93 1.58
C ALA A 639 -7.39 15.36 2.76
N LEU A 640 -8.25 14.46 3.23
CA LEU A 640 -9.13 14.71 4.38
C LEU A 640 -8.32 14.98 5.66
N TRP A 641 -7.22 14.25 5.88
CA TRP A 641 -6.32 14.49 7.01
C TRP A 641 -5.68 15.87 6.95
N ALA A 642 -5.32 16.35 5.76
CA ALA A 642 -4.75 17.69 5.58
C ALA A 642 -5.77 18.83 5.58
N GLY A 643 -7.07 18.53 5.65
CA GLY A 643 -8.14 19.52 5.62
C GLY A 643 -8.62 19.91 4.22
N LEU A 644 -8.28 19.13 3.19
CA LEU A 644 -8.71 19.32 1.81
C LEU A 644 -10.01 18.52 1.54
N PRO A 645 -11.14 19.18 1.20
CA PRO A 645 -12.37 18.50 0.83
C PRO A 645 -12.19 17.61 -0.41
N VAL A 646 -12.79 16.42 -0.38
CA VAL A 646 -12.75 15.44 -1.47
C VAL A 646 -14.14 15.33 -2.09
N LEU A 647 -14.25 15.55 -3.39
CA LEU A 647 -15.46 15.27 -4.17
C LEU A 647 -15.33 13.92 -4.85
N THR A 648 -16.31 13.04 -4.69
CA THR A 648 -16.31 11.69 -5.31
C THR A 648 -17.62 11.34 -5.99
N CYS A 649 -17.57 10.29 -6.82
CA CYS A 649 -18.72 9.68 -7.47
C CYS A 649 -18.73 8.18 -7.12
N LEU A 650 -19.85 7.69 -6.58
CA LEU A 650 -20.03 6.28 -6.22
C LEU A 650 -20.21 5.40 -7.45
N GLY A 651 -19.42 4.33 -7.49
CA GLY A 651 -19.56 3.21 -8.41
C GLY A 651 -20.34 2.03 -7.84
N ALA A 652 -20.37 0.96 -8.64
CA ALA A 652 -20.95 -0.33 -8.26
C ALA A 652 -19.97 -1.24 -7.51
N THR A 653 -18.65 -1.07 -7.71
CA THR A 653 -17.61 -1.97 -7.17
C THR A 653 -17.03 -1.44 -5.86
N PHE A 654 -16.42 -2.31 -5.05
CA PHE A 654 -15.71 -1.91 -3.83
C PHE A 654 -14.70 -0.77 -4.09
N ALA A 655 -13.84 -0.94 -5.11
CA ALA A 655 -12.83 0.05 -5.47
C ALA A 655 -13.41 1.43 -5.85
N GLY A 656 -14.63 1.46 -6.40
CA GLY A 656 -15.36 2.67 -6.78
C GLY A 656 -16.23 3.26 -5.68
N ARG A 657 -16.12 2.79 -4.44
CA ARG A 657 -16.92 3.26 -3.29
C ARG A 657 -16.10 3.68 -2.08
N VAL A 658 -14.77 3.52 -2.14
CA VAL A 658 -13.87 3.80 -1.01
C VAL A 658 -13.94 5.26 -0.57
N ALA A 659 -13.79 6.23 -1.46
CA ALA A 659 -13.83 7.65 -1.08
C ALA A 659 -15.21 8.03 -0.51
N GLY A 660 -16.28 7.42 -1.02
CA GLY A 660 -17.62 7.57 -0.46
C GLY A 660 -17.71 7.10 0.99
N SER A 661 -17.13 5.94 1.32
CA SER A 661 -17.04 5.45 2.71
C SER A 661 -16.26 6.42 3.61
N LEU A 662 -15.11 6.92 3.15
CA LEU A 662 -14.31 7.89 3.91
C LEU A 662 -15.09 9.18 4.19
N LEU A 663 -15.82 9.70 3.20
CA LEU A 663 -16.62 10.91 3.33
C LEU A 663 -17.81 10.74 4.28
N HIS A 664 -18.45 9.58 4.31
CA HIS A 664 -19.48 9.29 5.32
C HIS A 664 -18.87 9.27 6.72
N ALA A 665 -17.71 8.60 6.89
CA ALA A 665 -17.05 8.47 8.18
C ALA A 665 -16.45 9.78 8.72
N VAL A 666 -16.11 10.74 7.85
CA VAL A 666 -15.64 12.07 8.25
C VAL A 666 -16.78 13.09 8.45
N GLY A 667 -18.02 12.71 8.12
CA GLY A 667 -19.21 13.56 8.27
C GLY A 667 -19.43 14.56 7.13
N LEU A 668 -19.04 14.20 5.91
CA LEU A 668 -19.24 14.98 4.67
C LEU A 668 -19.92 14.16 3.54
N PRO A 669 -21.04 13.45 3.79
CA PRO A 669 -21.72 12.67 2.77
C PRO A 669 -22.24 13.52 1.58
N GLU A 670 -22.37 14.83 1.75
CA GLU A 670 -22.81 15.76 0.70
C GLU A 670 -21.82 15.88 -0.47
N LEU A 671 -20.55 15.49 -0.25
CA LEU A 671 -19.52 15.45 -1.30
C LEU A 671 -19.50 14.09 -2.05
N VAL A 672 -20.49 13.23 -1.81
CA VAL A 672 -20.65 11.93 -2.46
C VAL A 672 -21.75 12.03 -3.51
N THR A 673 -21.37 11.98 -4.78
CA THR A 673 -22.31 11.97 -5.91
C THR A 673 -22.54 10.55 -6.44
N THR A 674 -23.57 10.36 -7.27
CA THR A 674 -23.93 9.03 -7.83
C THR A 674 -23.97 9.01 -9.36
N SER A 675 -23.58 10.11 -10.02
CA SER A 675 -23.47 10.16 -11.47
C SER A 675 -22.39 11.17 -11.90
N PRO A 676 -21.76 10.97 -13.07
CA PRO A 676 -20.78 11.91 -13.62
C PRO A 676 -21.34 13.33 -13.80
N ALA A 677 -22.62 13.46 -14.16
CA ALA A 677 -23.27 14.76 -14.31
C ALA A 677 -23.46 15.48 -12.96
N ALA A 678 -23.86 14.76 -11.91
CA ALA A 678 -23.97 15.34 -10.56
C ALA A 678 -22.59 15.72 -10.00
N TYR A 679 -21.57 14.90 -10.27
CA TYR A 679 -20.18 15.17 -9.96
C TYR A 679 -19.71 16.49 -10.59
N GLU A 680 -19.88 16.65 -11.90
CA GLU A 680 -19.51 17.87 -12.62
C GLU A 680 -20.25 19.10 -12.09
N SER A 681 -21.57 18.98 -11.88
CA SER A 681 -22.40 20.07 -11.37
C SER A 681 -21.95 20.54 -9.98
N LEU A 682 -21.67 19.61 -9.07
CA LEU A 682 -21.20 19.96 -7.73
C LEU A 682 -19.78 20.55 -7.76
N ALA A 683 -18.88 20.02 -8.59
CA ALA A 683 -17.55 20.59 -8.78
C ALA A 683 -17.61 22.04 -9.28
N LEU A 684 -18.44 22.33 -10.30
CA LEU A 684 -18.67 23.69 -10.80
C LEU A 684 -19.27 24.61 -9.74
N LYS A 685 -20.25 24.10 -8.97
CA LYS A 685 -20.86 24.87 -7.88
C LYS A 685 -19.80 25.27 -6.86
N LEU A 686 -18.94 24.35 -6.43
CA LEU A 686 -17.90 24.62 -5.44
C LEU A 686 -16.79 25.54 -5.97
N ALA A 687 -16.43 25.42 -7.24
CA ALA A 687 -15.34 26.21 -7.82
C ALA A 687 -15.75 27.63 -8.23
N CYS A 688 -16.94 27.78 -8.80
CA CYS A 688 -17.38 29.05 -9.42
C CYS A 688 -18.67 29.63 -8.83
N GLY A 689 -19.54 28.81 -8.25
CA GLY A 689 -20.90 29.20 -7.89
C GLY A 689 -21.11 29.61 -6.43
N ASP A 690 -20.41 28.94 -5.50
CA ASP A 690 -20.66 29.07 -4.06
C ASP A 690 -19.38 28.81 -3.24
N PRO A 691 -18.44 29.77 -3.19
CA PRO A 691 -17.23 29.65 -2.37
C PRO A 691 -17.51 29.49 -0.87
N ALA A 692 -18.65 30.00 -0.39
CA ALA A 692 -19.05 29.89 1.01
C ALA A 692 -19.37 28.43 1.38
N LEU A 693 -20.01 27.67 0.48
CA LEU A 693 -20.24 26.24 0.68
C LEU A 693 -18.95 25.43 0.77
N LEU A 694 -17.96 25.71 -0.09
CA LEU A 694 -16.65 25.06 0.02
C LEU A 694 -15.95 25.39 1.33
N GLN A 695 -16.05 26.66 1.78
CA GLN A 695 -15.48 27.08 3.05
C GLN A 695 -16.19 26.43 4.26
N ASP A 696 -17.51 26.22 4.19
CA ASP A 696 -18.26 25.46 5.20
C ASP A 696 -17.73 24.02 5.32
N PHE A 697 -17.55 23.32 4.19
CA PHE A 697 -16.98 21.98 4.20
C PHE A 697 -15.56 21.95 4.81
N ARG A 698 -14.71 22.93 4.50
CA ARG A 698 -13.39 23.06 5.14
C ARG A 698 -13.48 23.29 6.63
N HIS A 699 -14.36 24.17 7.08
CA HIS A 699 -14.56 24.44 8.51
C HIS A 699 -15.06 23.21 9.26
N ARG A 700 -16.04 22.49 8.71
CA ARG A 700 -16.54 21.23 9.28
C ARG A 700 -15.44 20.17 9.34
N LEU A 701 -14.65 20.02 8.27
CA LEU A 701 -13.54 19.08 8.22
C LEU A 701 -12.49 19.40 9.28
N LEU A 702 -12.00 20.65 9.33
CA LEU A 702 -10.95 21.06 10.28
C LEU A 702 -11.43 21.07 11.74
N GLY A 703 -12.67 21.52 11.99
CA GLY A 703 -13.25 21.59 13.33
C GLY A 703 -13.72 20.25 13.89
N GLY A 704 -14.14 19.33 13.03
CA GLY A 704 -14.66 18.01 13.39
C GLY A 704 -13.65 16.86 13.29
N LYS A 705 -12.46 17.10 12.70
CA LYS A 705 -11.45 16.08 12.38
C LYS A 705 -11.19 15.10 13.52
N SER A 706 -10.83 15.61 14.70
CA SER A 706 -10.46 14.81 15.88
C SER A 706 -11.63 14.08 16.54
N ALA A 707 -12.87 14.47 16.22
CA ALA A 707 -14.09 13.85 16.72
C ALA A 707 -14.71 12.88 15.69
N SER A 708 -14.22 12.88 14.46
CA SER A 708 -14.76 12.04 13.38
C SER A 708 -14.36 10.57 13.56
N PRO A 709 -15.26 9.61 13.32
CA PRO A 709 -14.95 8.18 13.34
C PRO A 709 -13.78 7.79 12.42
N LEU A 710 -13.57 8.50 11.30
CA LEU A 710 -12.50 8.23 10.35
C LEU A 710 -11.09 8.32 10.95
N PHE A 711 -10.90 9.23 11.91
CA PHE A 711 -9.61 9.50 12.56
C PHE A 711 -9.61 9.20 14.07
N ASP A 712 -10.62 8.49 14.57
CA ASP A 712 -10.66 7.94 15.93
C ASP A 712 -10.15 6.49 15.93
N THR A 713 -8.84 6.34 15.81
CA THR A 713 -8.18 5.02 15.74
C THR A 713 -8.39 4.16 16.98
N PRO A 714 -8.43 4.70 18.22
CA PRO A 714 -8.82 3.92 19.40
C PRO A 714 -10.22 3.31 19.30
N ARG A 715 -11.22 4.06 18.82
CA ARG A 715 -12.56 3.50 18.57
C ARG A 715 -12.54 2.47 17.44
N TYR A 716 -11.81 2.75 16.37
CA TYR A 716 -11.62 1.80 15.27
C TYR A 716 -11.04 0.47 15.79
N ALA A 717 -10.00 0.50 16.64
CA ALA A 717 -9.37 -0.70 17.20
C ALA A 717 -10.36 -1.57 17.98
N ARG A 718 -11.19 -0.97 18.84
CA ARG A 718 -12.24 -1.70 19.58
C ARG A 718 -13.28 -2.33 18.64
N ASN A 719 -13.68 -1.62 17.59
CA ASN A 719 -14.61 -2.13 16.58
C ASN A 719 -13.99 -3.29 15.78
N PHE A 720 -12.72 -3.16 15.40
CA PHE A 720 -11.99 -4.21 14.70
C PHE A 720 -11.84 -5.48 15.56
N GLU A 721 -11.52 -5.31 16.85
CA GLU A 721 -11.45 -6.42 17.81
C GLU A 721 -12.80 -7.09 18.05
N ALA A 722 -13.89 -6.33 18.07
CA ALA A 722 -15.23 -6.89 18.15
C ALA A 722 -15.56 -7.76 16.94
N ALA A 723 -15.13 -7.35 15.73
CA ALA A 723 -15.20 -8.19 14.53
C ALA A 723 -14.42 -9.51 14.70
N LEU A 724 -13.16 -9.44 15.12
CA LEU A 724 -12.32 -10.63 15.33
C LEU A 724 -12.94 -11.60 16.34
N MET A 725 -13.42 -11.09 17.47
CA MET A 725 -14.11 -11.91 18.48
C MET A 725 -15.37 -12.56 17.93
N GLN A 726 -16.14 -11.85 17.11
CA GLN A 726 -17.37 -12.40 16.55
C GLN A 726 -17.09 -13.49 15.52
N MET A 727 -16.10 -13.31 14.64
CA MET A 727 -15.63 -14.38 13.74
C MET A 727 -15.23 -15.62 14.54
N TRP A 728 -14.47 -15.41 15.61
CA TRP A 728 -13.98 -16.49 16.45
C TRP A 728 -15.10 -17.21 17.22
N ARG A 729 -16.08 -16.48 17.77
CA ARG A 729 -17.25 -17.06 18.44
C ARG A 729 -18.07 -17.96 17.51
N LEU A 730 -18.27 -17.55 16.27
CA LEU A 730 -18.97 -18.37 15.27
C LEU A 730 -18.20 -19.68 15.01
N HIS A 731 -16.88 -19.58 14.87
CA HIS A 731 -16.02 -20.76 14.71
C HIS A 731 -16.09 -21.71 15.92
N GLU A 732 -15.98 -21.20 17.16
CA GLU A 732 -16.07 -22.02 18.38
C GLU A 732 -17.44 -22.68 18.54
N ALA A 733 -18.51 -22.03 18.07
CA ALA A 733 -19.85 -22.61 18.04
C ALA A 733 -20.02 -23.69 16.96
N GLY A 734 -19.03 -23.91 16.10
CA GLY A 734 -19.12 -24.83 14.95
C GLY A 734 -20.04 -24.31 13.84
N GLU A 735 -20.36 -23.01 13.83
CA GLU A 735 -21.17 -22.38 12.79
C GLU A 735 -20.32 -22.13 11.53
N PRO A 736 -20.88 -22.31 10.32
CA PRO A 736 -20.21 -21.88 9.10
C PRO A 736 -20.06 -20.35 9.07
N PRO A 737 -19.04 -19.81 8.36
CA PRO A 737 -18.93 -18.37 8.16
C PRO A 737 -20.22 -17.77 7.58
N ARG A 738 -20.65 -16.64 8.15
CA ARG A 738 -21.82 -15.87 7.69
C ARG A 738 -21.59 -14.37 7.84
N ALA A 739 -22.27 -13.56 7.03
CA ALA A 739 -22.17 -12.12 7.12
C ALA A 739 -22.73 -11.58 8.45
N PHE A 740 -22.13 -10.50 8.96
CA PHE A 740 -22.61 -9.78 10.15
C PHE A 740 -22.10 -8.34 10.21
N ALA A 741 -22.78 -7.51 11.01
CA ALA A 741 -22.36 -6.15 11.31
C ALA A 741 -21.89 -6.04 12.77
N VAL A 742 -20.79 -5.35 12.98
CA VAL A 742 -20.28 -5.01 14.31
C VAL A 742 -21.08 -3.84 14.86
N ALA A 743 -21.55 -3.96 16.10
CA ALA A 743 -22.12 -2.83 16.81
C ALA A 743 -21.02 -1.84 17.17
N ASP A 744 -21.30 -0.55 17.01
CA ASP A 744 -20.33 0.49 17.32
C ASP A 744 -19.97 0.51 18.80
N ALA A 745 -18.69 0.29 19.08
CA ALA A 745 -18.17 0.34 20.42
C ALA A 745 -18.39 1.77 20.94
N PRO A 746 -19.13 1.94 22.05
CA PRO A 746 -19.23 3.24 22.67
C PRO A 746 -17.81 3.76 22.94
N ALA A 747 -17.62 5.07 22.83
CA ALA A 747 -16.45 5.69 23.44
C ALA A 747 -16.34 5.11 24.86
N PRO A 748 -15.15 4.71 25.35
CA PRO A 748 -15.05 4.27 26.71
C PRO A 748 -15.75 5.33 27.56
N ALA A 749 -16.68 4.89 28.40
CA ALA A 749 -17.08 5.67 29.55
C ALA A 749 -15.83 5.75 30.43
N ALA A 750 -14.86 6.55 30.03
CA ALA A 750 -14.24 7.42 30.99
C ALA A 750 -15.40 8.31 31.42
N GLU A 751 -16.11 7.91 32.47
CA GLU A 751 -16.35 8.92 33.49
C GLU A 751 -14.94 9.32 33.92
N PRO A 752 -14.41 10.48 33.49
CA PRO A 752 -13.37 11.05 34.31
C PRO A 752 -14.07 11.24 35.65
N ALA A 753 -13.48 10.76 36.74
CA ALA A 753 -13.81 11.39 38.01
C ALA A 753 -13.75 12.89 37.76
N THR A 754 -14.89 13.59 37.83
CA THR A 754 -14.94 15.02 37.58
C THR A 754 -13.88 15.63 38.49
N ILE A 755 -12.91 16.30 37.90
CA ILE A 755 -11.82 16.91 38.65
C ILE A 755 -12.45 18.09 39.38
N GLU A 756 -12.89 17.84 40.62
CA GLU A 756 -13.47 18.86 41.46
C GLU A 756 -12.41 19.88 41.88
N ARG A 757 -12.82 21.14 41.96
CA ARG A 757 -12.00 22.18 42.58
C ARG A 757 -12.04 21.99 44.09
N VAL A 758 -10.91 22.21 44.75
CA VAL A 758 -10.85 22.29 46.21
C VAL A 758 -11.58 23.57 46.62
N PRO A 759 -12.67 23.49 47.41
CA PRO A 759 -13.48 24.66 47.73
C PRO A 759 -12.76 25.59 48.70
N TYR A 760 -12.93 26.90 48.52
CA TYR A 760 -12.57 27.89 49.53
C TYR A 760 -13.60 27.87 50.66
N THR A 761 -13.14 27.59 51.88
CA THR A 761 -13.97 27.63 53.10
C THR A 761 -14.15 29.05 53.65
N SER A 762 -13.30 29.98 53.23
CA SER A 762 -13.30 31.41 53.59
C SER A 762 -12.63 32.20 52.47
N CYS A 763 -12.77 33.53 52.48
CA CYS A 763 -12.08 34.39 51.51
C CYS A 763 -10.55 34.13 51.54
N PRO A 764 -9.93 33.73 50.41
CA PRO A 764 -8.49 33.39 50.36
C PRO A 764 -7.56 34.58 50.56
N LEU A 765 -8.13 35.77 50.74
CA LEU A 765 -7.40 37.01 50.93
C LEU A 765 -7.52 37.52 52.38
N CYS A 766 -8.72 37.75 52.92
CA CYS A 766 -8.87 38.28 54.29
C CYS A 766 -9.23 37.23 55.36
N GLY A 767 -9.59 36.00 54.97
CA GLY A 767 -10.10 34.97 55.90
C GLY A 767 -11.57 35.17 56.34
N GLY A 768 -12.27 36.16 55.78
CA GLY A 768 -13.69 36.41 56.03
C GLY A 768 -14.59 35.26 55.59
N HIS A 769 -15.67 34.99 56.34
CA HIS A 769 -16.58 33.87 56.08
C HIS A 769 -17.87 34.30 55.36
N ASP A 770 -18.12 35.61 55.24
CA ASP A 770 -19.21 36.15 54.43
C ASP A 770 -18.79 36.18 52.95
N ILE A 771 -19.11 35.11 52.22
CA ILE A 771 -18.68 34.86 50.83
C ILE A 771 -19.86 34.43 49.92
N PRO A 772 -20.88 35.30 49.74
CA PRO A 772 -22.02 35.00 48.87
C PRO A 772 -21.60 34.70 47.43
N LEU A 773 -22.42 33.88 46.75
CA LEU A 773 -22.30 33.64 45.30
C LEU A 773 -22.62 34.93 44.55
N ALA A 774 -21.71 35.35 43.67
CA ALA A 774 -21.83 36.53 42.82
C ALA A 774 -22.34 36.18 41.41
N LEU A 775 -21.76 35.15 40.76
CA LEU A 775 -22.04 34.79 39.37
C LEU A 775 -21.65 33.33 39.05
N GLY A 776 -22.32 32.69 38.09
CA GLY A 776 -21.84 31.46 37.44
C GLY A 776 -21.53 31.70 35.95
N ALA A 777 -20.46 31.09 35.44
CA ALA A 777 -19.99 31.25 34.07
C ALA A 777 -19.80 29.90 33.36
N ASP A 778 -20.14 29.83 32.07
CA ASP A 778 -19.99 28.62 31.24
C ASP A 778 -18.57 28.53 30.66
N CYS A 779 -17.82 27.53 31.09
CA CYS A 779 -16.44 27.28 30.67
C CYS A 779 -16.32 26.32 29.48
N THR A 780 -17.42 25.71 29.02
CA THR A 780 -17.38 24.64 27.99
C THR A 780 -16.84 25.10 26.63
N LYS A 781 -16.82 26.41 26.40
CA LYS A 781 -16.31 27.05 25.18
C LYS A 781 -14.86 27.51 25.29
N HIS A 782 -14.22 27.34 26.43
CA HIS A 782 -12.83 27.75 26.64
C HIS A 782 -11.86 26.83 25.89
N ALA A 783 -10.79 27.37 25.31
CA ALA A 783 -9.83 26.61 24.50
C ALA A 783 -9.11 25.50 25.27
N LEU A 784 -8.95 25.67 26.59
CA LEU A 784 -8.34 24.69 27.48
C LEU A 784 -9.36 23.78 28.18
N TYR A 785 -10.66 23.89 27.85
CA TYR A 785 -11.69 23.05 28.46
C TYR A 785 -11.49 21.58 28.10
N GLN A 786 -11.53 20.74 29.13
CA GLN A 786 -11.56 19.29 29.01
C GLN A 786 -12.81 18.79 29.71
N LYS A 787 -13.46 17.74 29.19
CA LYS A 787 -14.69 17.18 29.78
C LYS A 787 -14.53 16.71 31.23
N ALA A 788 -13.30 16.48 31.68
CA ALA A 788 -13.00 16.16 33.08
C ALA A 788 -13.15 17.35 34.04
N LEU A 789 -13.18 18.59 33.54
CA LEU A 789 -13.33 19.80 34.33
C LEU A 789 -14.81 20.19 34.46
N PRO A 790 -15.21 20.89 35.54
CA PRO A 790 -16.57 21.39 35.69
C PRO A 790 -16.98 22.30 34.51
N PRO A 791 -18.18 22.13 33.94
CA PRO A 791 -18.63 22.94 32.79
C PRO A 791 -18.98 24.38 33.19
N ALA A 792 -19.19 24.64 34.48
CA ALA A 792 -19.48 25.96 35.02
C ALA A 792 -18.49 26.34 36.11
N MET A 793 -18.12 27.62 36.14
CA MET A 793 -17.29 28.22 37.18
C MET A 793 -18.12 29.24 37.97
N ASN A 794 -18.22 28.99 39.27
CA ASN A 794 -18.93 29.85 40.20
C ASN A 794 -17.97 30.84 40.85
N TRP A 795 -18.40 32.09 40.94
CA TRP A 795 -17.66 33.21 41.50
C TRP A 795 -18.37 33.74 42.74
N ARG A 796 -17.60 34.11 43.74
CA ARG A 796 -18.01 34.65 45.04
C ARG A 796 -17.43 36.03 45.24
N GLU A 797 -18.13 36.86 46.01
CA GLU A 797 -17.66 38.18 46.44
C GLU A 797 -17.65 38.23 47.97
N CYS A 798 -16.51 38.57 48.57
CA CYS A 798 -16.38 38.64 50.02
C CYS A 798 -17.01 39.92 50.59
N GLY A 799 -17.94 39.79 51.54
CA GLY A 799 -18.60 40.93 52.19
C GLY A 799 -17.66 41.82 53.01
N ASP A 800 -16.61 41.25 53.60
CA ASP A 800 -15.67 41.99 54.47
C ASP A 800 -14.68 42.87 53.69
N CYS A 801 -14.21 42.40 52.53
CA CYS A 801 -13.12 43.07 51.79
C CYS A 801 -13.42 43.36 50.31
N GLY A 802 -14.56 42.90 49.77
CA GLY A 802 -14.94 43.07 48.37
C GLY A 802 -14.07 42.30 47.37
N HIS A 803 -13.37 41.24 47.81
CA HIS A 803 -12.58 40.39 46.93
C HIS A 803 -13.49 39.45 46.13
N VAL A 804 -13.28 39.37 44.81
CA VAL A 804 -14.01 38.49 43.91
C VAL A 804 -13.14 37.30 43.51
N PHE A 805 -13.60 36.09 43.77
CA PHE A 805 -12.84 34.86 43.56
C PHE A 805 -13.73 33.68 43.22
N THR A 806 -13.19 32.66 42.56
CA THR A 806 -13.93 31.43 42.22
C THR A 806 -14.25 30.61 43.47
N GLU A 807 -15.25 29.71 43.44
CA GLU A 807 -15.63 28.94 44.63
C GLU A 807 -14.54 27.98 45.13
N GLY A 808 -13.57 27.66 44.29
CA GLY A 808 -12.46 26.76 44.59
C GLY A 808 -11.31 26.86 43.59
N TRP A 809 -10.21 26.17 43.87
CA TRP A 809 -9.00 26.13 43.04
C TRP A 809 -8.61 24.71 42.65
N PHE A 810 -7.69 24.55 41.70
CA PHE A 810 -7.17 23.25 41.34
C PHE A 810 -6.05 22.81 42.29
N GLY A 811 -6.22 21.67 42.95
CA GLY A 811 -5.14 21.00 43.69
C GLY A 811 -4.05 20.44 42.75
N ALA A 812 -2.94 19.96 43.30
CA ALA A 812 -1.76 19.55 42.51
C ALA A 812 -2.07 18.57 41.35
N ALA A 813 -2.86 17.52 41.61
CA ALA A 813 -3.26 16.54 40.58
C ALA A 813 -4.18 17.15 39.50
N ALA A 814 -5.02 18.11 39.86
CA ALA A 814 -5.91 18.81 38.94
C ALA A 814 -5.13 19.84 38.10
N ALA A 815 -4.16 20.53 38.72
CA ALA A 815 -3.29 21.48 38.06
C ALA A 815 -2.44 20.82 36.97
N GLU A 816 -1.96 19.58 37.17
CA GLU A 816 -1.26 18.84 36.10
C GLU A 816 -2.12 18.66 34.84
N VAL A 817 -3.44 18.50 34.97
CA VAL A 817 -4.36 18.33 33.83
C VAL A 817 -4.67 19.67 33.16
N VAL A 818 -4.90 20.71 33.95
CA VAL A 818 -5.21 22.07 33.46
C VAL A 818 -4.00 22.66 32.74
N PHE A 819 -2.80 22.46 33.28
CA PHE A 819 -1.54 22.93 32.69
C PHE A 819 -0.81 21.87 31.85
N ALA A 820 -1.45 20.71 31.56
CA ALA A 820 -0.90 19.67 30.69
C ALA A 820 -0.71 20.13 29.24
N LYS A 821 -1.46 21.16 28.83
CA LYS A 821 -1.41 21.72 27.49
C LYS A 821 -1.11 23.20 27.58
N THR A 822 -0.15 23.66 26.79
CA THR A 822 0.09 25.09 26.62
C THR A 822 -0.98 25.65 25.67
N HIS A 823 -1.62 26.76 26.05
CA HIS A 823 -2.48 27.50 25.13
C HIS A 823 -1.66 27.86 23.87
N PRO A 824 -2.15 27.67 22.63
CA PRO A 824 -1.34 27.90 21.43
C PRO A 824 -0.63 29.26 21.41
N ASN A 825 -1.33 30.31 21.86
CA ASN A 825 -0.81 31.69 21.93
C ASN A 825 0.28 31.93 23.02
N GLN A 826 0.47 30.98 23.95
CA GLN A 826 1.45 31.04 25.04
C GLN A 826 2.60 30.04 24.83
N THR A 827 2.73 29.47 23.64
CA THR A 827 3.88 28.63 23.27
C THR A 827 5.13 29.49 23.18
N VAL A 828 6.25 29.02 23.74
CA VAL A 828 7.52 29.77 23.71
C VAL A 828 7.92 30.10 22.27
N GLY A 829 8.18 31.38 22.00
CA GLY A 829 8.49 31.91 20.66
C GLY A 829 7.27 32.28 19.80
N HIS A 830 6.04 31.95 20.21
CA HIS A 830 4.82 32.27 19.46
C HIS A 830 4.55 33.78 19.44
N ASP A 831 4.34 34.34 18.24
CA ASP A 831 4.05 35.76 17.98
C ASP A 831 5.06 36.75 18.62
N MET A 832 6.25 36.25 18.97
CA MET A 832 7.24 36.97 19.77
C MET A 832 7.63 38.30 19.14
N GLU A 833 7.90 38.33 17.83
CA GLU A 833 8.29 39.54 17.11
C GLU A 833 7.17 40.60 17.08
N ARG A 834 5.90 40.19 17.02
CA ARG A 834 4.79 41.15 17.06
C ARG A 834 4.54 41.71 18.45
N GLN A 835 4.80 40.92 19.49
CA GLN A 835 4.63 41.35 20.88
C GLN A 835 5.83 42.15 21.40
N ARG A 836 6.99 42.04 20.74
CA ARG A 836 8.23 42.72 21.12
C ARG A 836 8.11 44.23 21.35
N PRO A 837 7.40 45.03 20.51
CA PRO A 837 7.24 46.46 20.79
C PRO A 837 6.43 46.76 22.06
N VAL A 838 5.47 45.89 22.39
CA VAL A 838 4.64 46.04 23.60
C VAL A 838 5.47 45.67 24.83
N SER A 839 6.14 44.51 24.79
CA SER A 839 7.05 44.05 25.84
C SER A 839 8.18 45.07 26.09
N GLY A 840 8.76 45.66 25.05
CA GLY A 840 9.78 46.71 25.16
C GLY A 840 9.31 47.94 25.93
N ARG A 841 8.06 48.41 25.72
CA ARG A 841 7.49 49.54 26.49
C ARG A 841 7.25 49.19 27.96
N ILE A 842 6.98 47.91 28.25
CA ILE A 842 6.83 47.42 29.63
C ILE A 842 8.19 47.40 30.31
N VAL A 843 9.19 46.78 29.67
CA VAL A 843 10.56 46.73 30.17
C VAL A 843 11.13 48.13 30.37
N GLU A 844 10.90 49.06 29.44
CA GLU A 844 11.32 50.46 29.57
C GLU A 844 10.79 51.10 30.86
N ARG A 845 9.49 50.92 31.18
CA ARG A 845 8.90 51.50 32.40
C ARG A 845 9.51 50.89 33.66
N VAL A 846 9.75 49.58 33.67
CA VAL A 846 10.40 48.90 34.79
C VAL A 846 11.86 49.34 34.94
N ALA A 847 12.58 49.49 33.82
CA ALA A 847 13.99 49.90 33.77
C ALA A 847 14.23 51.32 34.33
N ARG A 848 13.22 52.19 34.33
CA ARG A 848 13.28 53.51 34.99
C ARG A 848 13.39 53.41 36.51
N ARG A 849 13.07 52.26 37.10
CA ARG A 849 13.14 51.99 38.55
C ARG A 849 14.38 51.20 38.92
N VAL A 850 14.72 50.21 38.09
CA VAL A 850 15.84 49.29 38.31
C VAL A 850 16.67 49.25 37.03
N GLY A 851 17.92 49.72 37.07
CA GLY A 851 18.73 49.94 35.87
C GLY A 851 19.40 48.68 35.26
N GLY A 852 19.20 47.50 35.86
CA GLY A 852 19.80 46.23 35.42
C GLY A 852 19.78 45.19 36.55
N GLY A 853 20.25 43.97 36.26
CA GLY A 853 20.32 42.88 37.24
C GLY A 853 19.58 41.62 36.81
N ASP A 854 19.22 40.76 37.77
CA ASP A 854 18.48 39.52 37.51
C ASP A 854 16.97 39.81 37.35
N TRP A 855 16.38 39.31 36.26
CA TRP A 855 14.95 39.42 35.93
C TRP A 855 14.28 38.05 36.00
N LEU A 856 13.42 37.84 37.00
CA LEU A 856 12.60 36.65 37.10
C LEU A 856 11.25 36.87 36.41
N ASP A 857 10.98 36.15 35.33
CA ASP A 857 9.66 36.16 34.66
C ASP A 857 8.85 34.92 35.07
N VAL A 858 7.83 35.15 35.89
CA VAL A 858 6.91 34.13 36.40
C VAL A 858 5.77 34.02 35.41
N GLY A 859 5.46 32.79 34.99
CA GLY A 859 4.43 32.54 33.97
C GLY A 859 4.79 33.16 32.62
N PHE A 860 6.06 33.09 32.20
CA PHE A 860 6.62 33.82 31.04
C PHE A 860 5.88 33.61 29.70
N GLY A 861 4.98 32.63 29.60
CA GLY A 861 4.09 32.46 28.46
C GLY A 861 4.89 32.17 27.19
N ASN A 862 4.71 33.01 26.16
CA ASN A 862 5.48 32.90 24.92
C ASN A 862 6.93 33.40 25.03
N GLY A 863 7.34 33.91 26.19
CA GLY A 863 8.69 34.43 26.47
C GLY A 863 8.94 35.87 26.04
N SER A 864 7.97 36.55 25.42
CA SER A 864 8.19 37.89 24.83
C SER A 864 8.68 38.94 25.84
N LEU A 865 8.19 38.91 27.09
CA LEU A 865 8.61 39.86 28.12
C LEU A 865 10.02 39.56 28.62
N LEU A 866 10.30 38.29 28.93
CA LEU A 866 11.62 37.80 29.32
C LEU A 866 12.70 38.11 28.27
N PHE A 867 12.44 37.86 26.99
CA PHE A 867 13.41 38.13 25.92
C PHE A 867 13.62 39.64 25.71
N ALA A 868 12.56 40.45 25.81
CA ALA A 868 12.71 41.90 25.76
C ALA A 868 13.53 42.44 26.95
N ALA A 869 13.41 41.85 28.14
CA ALA A 869 14.22 42.24 29.30
C ALA A 869 15.72 41.95 29.07
N GLU A 870 16.05 40.81 28.48
CA GLU A 870 17.44 40.47 28.11
C GLU A 870 18.06 41.52 27.17
N GLU A 871 17.32 41.95 26.16
CA GLU A 871 17.78 42.96 25.20
C GLU A 871 18.08 44.31 25.85
N TRP A 872 17.44 44.60 26.98
CA TRP A 872 17.68 45.80 27.79
C TRP A 872 18.80 45.62 28.82
N GLY A 873 19.50 44.49 28.80
CA GLY A 873 20.68 44.21 29.62
C GLY A 873 20.39 43.53 30.96
N PHE A 874 19.17 43.01 31.18
CA PHE A 874 18.88 42.17 32.33
C PHE A 874 19.31 40.73 32.10
N ARG A 875 19.54 39.98 33.17
CA ARG A 875 19.77 38.54 33.11
C ARG A 875 18.45 37.79 33.31
N PRO A 876 17.90 37.13 32.28
CA PRO A 876 16.60 36.47 32.36
C PRO A 876 16.64 35.13 33.11
N VAL A 877 15.61 34.90 33.94
CA VAL A 877 15.30 33.61 34.58
C VAL A 877 13.81 33.34 34.43
N GLY A 878 13.46 32.17 33.90
CA GLY A 878 12.06 31.77 33.70
C GLY A 878 11.50 30.88 34.82
N LEU A 879 10.27 31.10 35.22
CA LEU A 879 9.55 30.22 36.16
C LEU A 879 8.15 29.94 35.63
N ASP A 880 7.80 28.67 35.36
CA ASP A 880 6.49 28.30 34.81
C ASP A 880 6.05 26.92 35.30
N LEU A 881 4.74 26.67 35.40
CA LEU A 881 4.19 25.37 35.79
C LEU A 881 4.13 24.38 34.62
N ARG A 882 4.24 24.86 33.38
CA ARG A 882 4.15 24.05 32.16
C ARG A 882 5.50 23.45 31.79
N LYS A 883 5.64 22.12 31.97
CA LYS A 883 6.86 21.36 31.68
C LYS A 883 7.40 21.60 30.27
N GLU A 884 6.53 21.66 29.27
CA GLU A 884 6.93 21.86 27.87
C GLU A 884 7.56 23.24 27.63
N ASN A 885 6.97 24.29 28.21
CA ASN A 885 7.49 25.65 28.10
C ASN A 885 8.87 25.77 28.77
N VAL A 886 9.03 25.21 29.97
CA VAL A 886 10.32 25.20 30.67
C VAL A 886 11.37 24.42 29.89
N ALA A 887 11.02 23.25 29.33
CA ALA A 887 11.92 22.47 28.50
C ALA A 887 12.37 23.25 27.26
N THR A 888 11.45 23.98 26.63
CA THR A 888 11.73 24.80 25.44
C THR A 888 12.63 25.98 25.79
N LEU A 889 12.35 26.69 26.87
CA LEU A 889 13.16 27.83 27.32
C LEU A 889 14.59 27.39 27.70
N LYS A 890 14.74 26.23 28.36
CA LYS A 890 16.05 25.61 28.61
C LYS A 890 16.80 25.25 27.32
N ALA A 891 16.10 24.74 26.32
CA ALA A 891 16.71 24.40 25.03
C ALA A 891 17.23 25.65 24.29
N LEU A 892 16.66 26.82 24.57
CA LEU A 892 17.14 28.12 24.07
C LEU A 892 18.32 28.69 24.87
N GLY A 893 18.79 28.00 25.91
CA GLY A 893 19.97 28.38 26.69
C GLY A 893 19.67 29.22 27.94
N TYR A 894 18.41 29.43 28.27
CA TYR A 894 18.00 30.21 29.43
C TYR A 894 17.89 29.36 30.70
N GLU A 895 18.14 29.99 31.85
CA GLU A 895 17.82 29.38 33.14
C GLU A 895 16.29 29.38 33.32
N ALA A 896 15.71 28.20 33.58
CA ALA A 896 14.28 28.07 33.79
C ALA A 896 13.91 26.96 34.78
N HIS A 897 12.82 27.15 35.50
CA HIS A 897 12.39 26.28 36.60
C HIS A 897 10.92 25.88 36.45
N CYS A 898 10.63 24.59 36.65
CA CYS A 898 9.27 24.03 36.54
C CYS A 898 8.62 23.86 37.91
N LEU A 899 8.31 24.97 38.57
CA LEU A 899 7.73 25.01 39.92
C LEU A 899 6.94 26.31 40.14
N SER A 900 6.13 26.36 41.19
CA SER A 900 5.42 27.58 41.60
C SER A 900 6.38 28.56 42.30
N ILE A 901 6.02 29.84 42.38
CA ILE A 901 6.86 30.85 43.03
C ILE A 901 7.05 30.59 44.52
N GLU A 902 6.07 30.01 45.17
CA GLU A 902 6.10 29.62 46.59
C GLU A 902 7.08 28.46 46.85
N ALA A 903 7.38 27.67 45.82
CA ALA A 903 8.29 26.53 45.92
C ALA A 903 9.73 26.87 45.50
N LEU A 904 9.99 28.08 45.01
CA LEU A 904 11.34 28.51 44.63
C LEU A 904 12.15 28.85 45.88
N ASP A 905 13.32 28.23 46.01
CA ASP A 905 14.22 28.48 47.14
C ASP A 905 14.61 29.97 47.19
N HIS A 906 14.85 30.49 48.41
CA HIS A 906 15.14 31.90 48.65
C HIS A 906 16.63 32.27 48.84
N PRO A 907 17.66 31.62 48.26
CA PRO A 907 19.03 32.08 48.37
C PRO A 907 19.32 33.17 47.33
N GLN A 908 18.62 33.15 46.20
CA GLN A 908 18.73 34.17 45.16
C GLN A 908 17.75 35.31 45.42
N ARG A 909 18.20 36.53 45.18
CA ARG A 909 17.35 37.74 45.24
C ARG A 909 17.41 38.43 43.90
N TYR A 910 16.26 38.65 43.29
CA TYR A 910 16.09 39.25 41.97
C TYR A 910 15.90 40.77 42.07
N ASP A 911 16.36 41.48 41.05
CA ASP A 911 16.22 42.94 40.96
C ASP A 911 14.84 43.31 40.37
N VAL A 912 14.34 42.47 39.45
CA VAL A 912 12.98 42.55 38.91
C VAL A 912 12.28 41.20 39.01
N ILE A 913 11.03 41.21 39.43
CA ILE A 913 10.11 40.08 39.28
C ILE A 913 8.93 40.54 38.42
N SER A 914 8.69 39.88 37.28
CA SER A 914 7.47 40.05 36.50
C SER A 914 6.53 38.89 36.74
N MET A 915 5.27 39.22 37.04
CA MET A 915 4.16 38.29 37.21
C MET A 915 3.04 38.78 36.31
N ALA A 916 3.25 38.65 35.00
CA ALA A 916 2.28 39.07 34.00
C ALA A 916 1.19 38.01 33.87
N ASP A 917 -0.03 38.36 34.21
CA ASP A 917 -1.20 37.49 34.22
C ASP A 917 -0.97 36.23 35.09
N VAL A 918 -0.34 36.39 36.26
CA VAL A 918 -0.03 35.28 37.18
C VAL A 918 -0.79 35.37 38.49
N LEU A 919 -0.90 36.57 39.07
CA LEU A 919 -1.43 36.73 40.43
C LEU A 919 -2.89 36.25 40.52
N GLU A 920 -3.64 36.40 39.43
CA GLU A 920 -4.99 35.90 39.25
C GLU A 920 -5.10 34.37 39.15
N HIS A 921 -4.01 33.68 38.83
CA HIS A 921 -3.92 32.23 38.67
C HIS A 921 -3.31 31.53 39.89
N LEU A 922 -2.90 32.28 40.92
CA LEU A 922 -2.41 31.70 42.18
C LEU A 922 -3.57 31.47 43.13
N PRO A 923 -3.78 30.25 43.68
CA PRO A 923 -4.87 29.97 44.62
C PRO A 923 -4.88 30.87 45.86
N PHE A 924 -3.69 31.24 46.34
CA PHE A 924 -3.52 32.11 47.50
C PHE A 924 -2.62 33.29 47.13
N PRO A 925 -3.18 34.37 46.54
CA PRO A 925 -2.40 35.52 46.05
C PRO A 925 -1.49 36.16 47.11
N ARG A 926 -1.87 36.06 48.40
CA ARG A 926 -1.06 36.54 49.53
C ARG A 926 0.24 35.77 49.69
N GLU A 927 0.18 34.45 49.56
CA GLU A 927 1.35 33.58 49.64
C GLU A 927 2.27 33.82 48.45
N GLY A 928 1.70 33.94 47.25
CA GLY A 928 2.42 34.34 46.04
C GLY A 928 3.16 35.67 46.18
N LEU A 929 2.48 36.71 46.70
CA LEU A 929 3.11 38.01 46.93
C LEU A 929 4.15 37.97 48.05
N ALA A 930 3.94 37.17 49.11
CA ALA A 930 4.94 36.98 50.15
C ALA A 930 6.20 36.29 49.61
N ALA A 931 6.03 35.27 48.76
CA ALA A 931 7.13 34.61 48.06
C ALA A 931 7.86 35.57 47.11
N ALA A 932 7.12 36.35 46.32
CA ALA A 932 7.71 37.41 45.48
C ALA A 932 8.47 38.43 46.32
N ARG A 933 7.94 38.86 47.49
CA ARG A 933 8.62 39.81 48.38
C ARG A 933 9.91 39.23 48.94
N ALA A 934 9.90 37.95 49.31
CA ALA A 934 11.07 37.23 49.79
C ALA A 934 12.14 37.08 48.70
N LEU A 935 11.74 36.90 47.44
CA LEU A 935 12.65 36.78 46.31
C LEU A 935 13.15 38.13 45.77
N LEU A 936 12.47 39.23 46.05
CA LEU A 936 12.83 40.56 45.55
C LEU A 936 13.83 41.26 46.47
N ARG A 937 14.87 41.87 45.89
CA ARG A 937 15.81 42.72 46.64
C ARG A 937 15.12 43.96 47.23
N PRO A 938 15.62 44.51 48.35
CA PRO A 938 15.19 45.84 48.81
C PRO A 938 15.36 46.87 47.69
N GLY A 939 14.30 47.65 47.40
CA GLY A 939 14.30 48.60 46.29
C GLY A 939 14.13 47.99 44.89
N GLY A 940 14.00 46.66 44.77
CA GLY A 940 13.67 45.99 43.52
C GLY A 940 12.24 46.29 43.05
N ALA A 941 11.93 45.95 41.80
CA ALA A 941 10.65 46.22 41.17
C ALA A 941 9.84 44.94 40.93
N LEU A 942 8.55 44.98 41.30
CA LEU A 942 7.53 44.00 40.94
C LEU A 942 6.68 44.58 39.82
N PHE A 943 6.60 43.87 38.68
CA PHE A 943 5.66 44.18 37.61
C PHE A 943 4.49 43.18 37.64
N LEU A 944 3.26 43.70 37.72
CA LEU A 944 2.04 42.92 37.63
C LEU A 944 1.22 43.36 36.41
N SER A 945 0.66 42.39 35.70
CA SER A 945 -0.44 42.57 34.73
C SER A 945 -1.57 41.67 35.16
N MET A 946 -2.80 42.17 35.21
CA MET A 946 -4.00 41.34 35.42
C MET A 946 -5.28 42.09 35.07
N PRO A 947 -6.43 41.41 34.89
CA PRO A 947 -7.69 42.07 34.66
C PRO A 947 -8.09 43.08 35.74
N ASN A 948 -8.69 44.18 35.30
CA ASN A 948 -9.17 45.24 36.19
C ASN A 948 -10.68 45.43 36.02
N MET A 949 -11.41 45.07 37.08
CA MET A 949 -12.87 45.18 37.13
C MET A 949 -13.39 46.62 37.01
N ASP A 950 -12.53 47.61 37.26
CA ASP A 950 -12.91 49.03 37.17
C ASP A 950 -12.88 49.59 35.75
N THR A 951 -12.36 48.85 34.76
CA THR A 951 -12.25 49.35 33.38
C THR A 951 -13.61 49.45 32.71
N MET A 952 -13.76 50.44 31.81
CA MET A 952 -14.98 50.58 31.00
C MET A 952 -15.25 49.32 30.17
N VAL A 953 -14.21 48.71 29.59
CA VAL A 953 -14.32 47.48 28.79
C VAL A 953 -14.88 46.34 29.63
N TRP A 954 -14.34 46.11 30.83
CA TRP A 954 -14.84 45.08 31.74
C TRP A 954 -16.30 45.29 32.10
N ARG A 955 -16.67 46.51 32.49
CA ARG A 955 -18.04 46.87 32.86
C ARG A 955 -19.03 46.70 31.71
N LEU A 956 -18.64 47.08 30.49
CA LEU A 956 -19.45 46.88 29.28
C LEU A 956 -19.64 45.40 28.96
N LEU A 957 -18.58 44.61 28.96
CA LEU A 957 -18.67 43.17 28.70
C LEU A 957 -19.53 42.46 29.75
N HIS A 958 -19.37 42.85 31.02
CA HIS A 958 -20.15 42.28 32.12
C HIS A 958 -21.64 42.66 32.03
N ALA A 959 -21.95 43.93 31.75
CA ALA A 959 -23.33 44.39 31.57
C ALA A 959 -24.06 43.67 30.41
N ASN A 960 -23.32 43.24 29.39
CA ASN A 960 -23.84 42.49 28.25
C ASN A 960 -23.80 40.96 28.43
N LYS A 961 -23.37 40.45 29.59
CA LYS A 961 -23.26 39.00 29.89
C LYS A 961 -22.38 38.21 28.90
N VAL A 962 -21.37 38.87 28.33
CA VAL A 962 -20.42 38.28 27.37
C VAL A 962 -18.97 38.46 27.80
N ASN A 963 -18.73 38.70 29.09
CA ASN A 963 -17.39 38.91 29.61
C ASN A 963 -16.63 37.56 29.67
N PRO A 964 -15.58 37.38 28.83
CA PRO A 964 -14.90 36.10 28.69
C PRO A 964 -14.05 35.74 29.93
N TYR A 965 -13.61 36.73 30.70
CA TYR A 965 -12.75 36.54 31.88
C TYR A 965 -13.46 35.77 33.01
N TRP A 966 -14.79 35.76 33.03
CA TRP A 966 -15.52 34.92 33.98
C TRP A 966 -15.43 33.43 33.67
N ALA A 967 -15.09 33.05 32.43
CA ALA A 967 -15.02 31.68 31.95
C ALA A 967 -13.58 31.15 31.73
N GLU A 968 -12.56 31.94 32.09
CA GLU A 968 -11.15 31.54 31.98
C GLU A 968 -10.80 30.47 33.03
N ILE A 969 -10.43 29.28 32.58
CA ILE A 969 -10.37 28.09 33.44
C ILE A 969 -9.22 28.16 34.45
N GLU A 970 -8.04 28.64 34.05
CA GLU A 970 -6.90 28.83 34.96
C GLU A 970 -7.07 30.00 35.94
N HIS A 971 -8.12 30.81 35.81
CA HIS A 971 -8.32 32.06 36.55
C HIS A 971 -9.09 31.84 37.86
N TYR A 972 -8.59 32.41 38.97
CA TYR A 972 -9.21 32.29 40.30
C TYR A 972 -9.65 33.61 40.92
N HIS A 973 -9.02 34.74 40.58
CA HIS A 973 -9.19 35.99 41.33
C HIS A 973 -9.33 37.21 40.43
N ASN A 974 -10.39 37.99 40.66
CA ASN A 974 -10.60 39.27 39.99
C ASN A 974 -10.44 40.43 40.97
N PHE A 975 -9.72 41.47 40.54
CA PHE A 975 -9.41 42.62 41.38
C PHE A 975 -9.95 43.93 40.81
N SER A 976 -10.44 44.78 41.72
CA SER A 976 -10.48 46.22 41.49
C SER A 976 -9.09 46.80 41.73
N ARG A 977 -8.78 47.93 41.08
CA ARG A 977 -7.49 48.61 41.31
C ARG A 977 -7.29 48.93 42.79
N ARG A 978 -8.35 49.40 43.44
CA ARG A 978 -8.33 49.76 44.87
C ARG A 978 -7.96 48.56 45.74
N ARG A 979 -8.50 47.37 45.46
CA ARG A 979 -8.21 46.17 46.25
C ARG A 979 -6.81 45.64 45.99
N LEU A 980 -6.33 45.63 44.74
CA LEU A 980 -4.96 45.24 44.44
C LEU A 980 -3.94 46.13 45.16
N TYR A 981 -4.16 47.45 45.18
CA TYR A 981 -3.24 48.40 45.83
C TYR A 981 -3.18 48.19 47.34
N ALA A 982 -4.33 47.90 47.97
CA ALA A 982 -4.37 47.56 49.38
C ALA A 982 -3.62 46.25 49.65
N LEU A 983 -3.84 45.22 48.82
CA LEU A 983 -3.14 43.94 48.91
C LEU A 983 -1.62 44.08 48.79
N LEU A 984 -1.14 44.89 47.84
CA LEU A 984 0.30 45.14 47.66
C LEU A 984 0.93 45.78 48.90
N ARG A 985 0.29 46.81 49.46
CA ARG A 985 0.77 47.47 50.69
C ARG A 985 0.76 46.55 51.90
N GLU A 986 -0.25 45.70 52.02
CA GLU A 986 -0.32 44.66 53.08
C GLU A 986 0.87 43.68 53.01
N HIS A 987 1.51 43.51 51.84
CA HIS A 987 2.63 42.58 51.62
C HIS A 987 3.97 43.31 51.40
N GLY A 988 4.09 44.56 51.86
CA GLY A 988 5.35 45.29 51.86
C GLY A 988 5.79 45.79 50.47
N PHE A 989 4.84 46.02 49.57
CA PHE A 989 5.07 46.68 48.29
C PHE A 989 4.40 48.05 48.26
N GLU A 990 5.09 49.06 47.75
CA GLU A 990 4.47 50.35 47.45
C GLU A 990 4.19 50.47 45.95
N PRO A 991 2.93 50.56 45.50
CA PRO A 991 2.60 50.80 44.10
C PRO A 991 3.08 52.20 43.66
N VAL A 992 3.94 52.26 42.65
CA VAL A 992 4.57 53.51 42.19
C VAL A 992 4.15 53.94 40.79
N GLU A 993 3.57 53.04 40.00
CA GLU A 993 3.12 53.34 38.63
C GLU A 993 1.90 52.51 38.24
N TYR A 994 0.99 53.14 37.48
CA TYR A 994 -0.25 52.54 36.98
C TYR A 994 -0.37 52.76 35.47
N GLY A 995 -0.73 51.71 34.73
CA GLY A 995 -1.08 51.77 33.32
C GLY A 995 -2.32 50.94 33.00
N VAL A 996 -2.98 51.27 31.89
CA VAL A 996 -3.91 50.35 31.22
C VAL A 996 -3.07 49.46 30.31
N SER A 997 -3.27 48.15 30.37
CA SER A 997 -2.45 47.24 29.57
C SER A 997 -2.69 47.48 28.08
N GLU A 998 -1.59 47.55 27.34
CA GLU A 998 -1.61 47.59 25.89
C GLU A 998 -1.73 46.20 25.27
N ARG A 999 -1.40 45.14 26.03
CA ARG A 999 -1.60 43.74 25.63
C ARG A 999 -3.07 43.38 25.67
N TYR A 1000 -3.76 43.73 26.76
CA TYR A 1000 -5.17 43.43 26.97
C TYR A 1000 -5.90 44.65 27.52
N ARG A 1001 -6.78 45.26 26.72
CA ARG A 1001 -7.43 46.54 27.08
C ARG A 1001 -8.31 46.52 28.35
N ALA A 1002 -8.63 45.33 28.88
CA ALA A 1002 -9.36 45.18 30.13
C ALA A 1002 -8.44 44.95 31.35
N CYS A 1003 -7.13 44.79 31.13
CA CYS A 1003 -6.13 44.59 32.17
C CYS A 1003 -5.50 45.91 32.63
N MET A 1004 -5.06 45.92 33.88
CA MET A 1004 -4.20 46.95 34.44
C MET A 1004 -2.78 46.44 34.58
N GLU A 1005 -1.83 47.35 34.45
CA GLU A 1005 -0.43 47.11 34.70
C GLU A 1005 0.02 47.96 35.88
N VAL A 1006 0.67 47.34 36.85
CA VAL A 1006 1.11 47.99 38.08
C VAL A 1006 2.58 47.69 38.29
N ILE A 1007 3.37 48.74 38.54
CA ILE A 1007 4.75 48.60 39.03
C ILE A 1007 4.74 48.97 40.50
N ALA A 1008 5.26 48.09 41.34
CA ALA A 1008 5.42 48.31 42.77
C ALA A 1008 6.87 48.07 43.19
N THR A 1009 7.34 48.81 44.19
CA THR A 1009 8.70 48.65 44.74
C THR A 1009 8.63 47.93 46.08
N GLY A 1010 9.56 46.99 46.32
CA GLY A 1010 9.68 46.34 47.62
C GLY A 1010 10.20 47.30 48.68
N VAL A 1011 9.43 47.51 49.76
CA VAL A 1011 9.72 48.42 50.88
C VAL A 1011 10.67 47.82 51.89
#